data_AF-A0A523BKZ1-F1
#
_entry.id   AF-A0A523BKZ1-F1
#
_cell.length_a   1.000
_cell.length_b   1.000
_cell.length_c   1.000
_cell.angle_alpha   90.00
_cell.angle_beta   90.00
_cell.angle_gamma   90.00
#
_symmetry.space_group_name_H-M   'P 1'
#
loop_
_entity.id
_entity.type
_entity.pdbx_description
1 polymer ?
#
loop_
_entity_poly.entity_id
_entity_poly.type
_entity_poly.pdbx_seq_one_letter_code
_entity_poly.pdbx_strand_id
1 'polypeptide(L)'
;MRSDELEAKLFSIIEEYLKKDDVSRHNANLIYSLPSLAGILSGFVQREFYLKRVISEEERMLHEEGWWYHHQMSQLSPYCAGFSALDIMKHGLQSLNNFSVKSRPPRHLRTFLDQAANFILKISQEVSGAVALNDLTTVAAAYVWYEREKLGKDLKYEDVKNAFQSFVYNVNLDFRSGNSPFTNVTVTIGGPAPALLEEPIIIGGSFEPNPKTFGDLPKELYDEVNMAFFEVMSEGDAEGKPWTFPLITLYVTDDLNWESEVLDRLLDLMDSFGGIYFENYLKRPFSDEKWKKKVNNLEIRDPRLQRSFCCRFQVDLKELMKVPHTGSIFGNVSGVGSIGVITLNFNRLAYLHRGDLGSLLDHLDLLLDMARDALNRKRKFILEHKELYPTFFYYVDKSLNTYFNTVSLGGGHEGLINFGIKEGVMCEEGLEIARRVASHILERLREFQETDGIAWNLEYAPMETAAGYLARKDLEFVRWLRGEKHHEFKMFRDIVSRKINEWNSIPDIYVSASENRPILTSGFQPPFSERDISRLVYVSAHTQNYATGGSVLHLFLGEKMDPLVKKKLIKSIFFNYPVKYMTITPTLTMCNSCGKRFVGEHLICPSCHSDDTTVYSRVVGYFRPIARRIKRRDLSEGIYDGEENIWQDSRRADWVTRGIIGKEDVESYLRDF
;
A
#
# COMPACT_ATOMS: atom_id res chain seq x y z
N MET A 1 -12.68 -26.35 -17.22
CA MET A 1 -14.07 -25.91 -17.03
C MET A 1 -14.75 -25.99 -18.39
N ARG A 2 -15.83 -26.76 -18.50
CA ARG A 2 -16.64 -26.84 -19.72
C ARG A 2 -17.36 -25.51 -19.96
N SER A 3 -17.81 -25.23 -21.18
CA SER A 3 -18.49 -23.96 -21.53
C SER A 3 -19.67 -23.68 -20.59
N ASP A 4 -20.50 -24.70 -20.35
CA ASP A 4 -21.69 -24.61 -19.51
C ASP A 4 -21.37 -24.31 -18.04
N GLU A 5 -20.22 -24.81 -17.53
CA GLU A 5 -19.75 -24.53 -16.17
C GLU A 5 -19.27 -23.07 -16.01
N LEU A 6 -18.67 -22.50 -17.06
CA LEU A 6 -18.26 -21.09 -17.07
C LEU A 6 -19.48 -20.16 -17.08
N GLU A 7 -20.45 -20.47 -17.95
CA GLU A 7 -21.70 -19.72 -18.05
C GLU A 7 -22.47 -19.73 -16.72
N ALA A 8 -22.66 -20.92 -16.13
CA ALA A 8 -23.29 -21.05 -14.82
C ALA A 8 -22.56 -20.24 -13.74
N LYS A 9 -21.22 -20.21 -13.78
CA LYS A 9 -20.44 -19.44 -12.81
C LYS A 9 -20.60 -17.93 -12.99
N LEU A 10 -20.65 -17.44 -14.23
CA LEU A 10 -20.87 -16.02 -14.51
C LEU A 10 -22.27 -15.57 -14.06
N PHE A 11 -23.31 -16.37 -14.28
CA PHE A 11 -24.65 -16.07 -13.77
C PHE A 11 -24.72 -16.09 -12.24
N SER A 12 -24.08 -17.05 -11.58
CA SER A 12 -24.00 -17.07 -10.11
C SER A 12 -23.34 -15.80 -9.55
N ILE A 13 -22.29 -15.28 -10.18
CA ILE A 13 -21.66 -14.01 -9.77
C ILE A 13 -22.66 -12.84 -9.86
N ILE A 14 -23.47 -12.78 -10.92
CA ILE A 14 -24.50 -11.74 -11.08
C ILE A 14 -25.56 -11.87 -9.98
N GLU A 15 -26.08 -13.08 -9.75
CA GLU A 15 -27.12 -13.33 -8.76
C GLU A 15 -26.65 -13.00 -7.33
N GLU A 16 -25.43 -13.40 -6.96
CA GLU A 16 -24.79 -13.07 -5.69
C GLU A 16 -24.54 -11.57 -5.54
N TYR A 17 -24.10 -10.91 -6.62
CA TYR A 17 -23.92 -9.46 -6.62
C TYR A 17 -25.25 -8.73 -6.37
N LEU A 18 -26.33 -9.11 -7.06
CA LEU A 18 -27.66 -8.52 -6.89
C LEU A 18 -28.22 -8.68 -5.47
N LYS A 19 -27.80 -9.72 -4.74
CA LYS A 19 -28.13 -9.95 -3.33
C LYS A 19 -27.31 -9.12 -2.34
N LYS A 20 -26.28 -8.38 -2.81
CA LYS A 20 -25.31 -7.63 -2.00
C LYS A 20 -24.51 -8.50 -1.03
N ASP A 21 -24.19 -9.72 -1.47
CA ASP A 21 -23.33 -10.67 -0.75
C ASP A 21 -21.85 -10.25 -0.80
N ASP A 22 -20.95 -11.05 -0.23
CA ASP A 22 -19.51 -10.75 -0.13
C ASP A 22 -18.83 -10.47 -1.47
N VAL A 23 -19.34 -11.02 -2.58
CA VAL A 23 -18.88 -10.71 -3.95
C VAL A 23 -18.95 -9.19 -4.22
N SER A 24 -20.01 -8.53 -3.75
CA SER A 24 -20.19 -7.08 -3.87
C SER A 24 -19.24 -6.27 -2.97
N ARG A 25 -18.61 -6.91 -1.97
CA ARG A 25 -17.75 -6.29 -0.95
C ARG A 25 -16.30 -6.76 -1.02
N HIS A 26 -15.92 -7.42 -2.12
CA HIS A 26 -14.59 -8.02 -2.24
C HIS A 26 -13.44 -6.99 -2.27
N ASN A 27 -13.74 -5.72 -2.53
CA ASN A 27 -12.81 -4.60 -2.39
C ASN A 27 -13.58 -3.44 -1.72
N ALA A 28 -13.08 -2.94 -0.60
CA ALA A 28 -13.77 -1.91 0.18
C ALA A 28 -13.88 -0.56 -0.55
N ASN A 29 -13.11 -0.37 -1.62
CA ASN A 29 -13.19 0.81 -2.47
C ASN A 29 -14.40 0.77 -3.44
N LEU A 30 -15.03 -0.40 -3.63
CA LEU A 30 -16.14 -0.54 -4.58
C LEU A 30 -17.42 0.08 -4.04
N ILE A 31 -18.10 0.81 -4.92
CA ILE A 31 -19.47 1.28 -4.70
C ILE A 31 -20.41 0.30 -5.38
N TYR A 32 -21.42 -0.20 -4.67
CA TYR A 32 -22.44 -1.06 -5.28
C TYR A 32 -23.13 -0.33 -6.45
N SER A 33 -22.86 -0.77 -7.68
CA SER A 33 -23.23 -0.06 -8.90
C SER A 33 -23.10 -0.97 -10.14
N LEU A 34 -23.69 -0.54 -11.26
CA LEU A 34 -23.54 -1.24 -12.54
C LEU A 34 -22.07 -1.28 -13.03
N PRO A 35 -21.28 -0.18 -12.95
CA PRO A 35 -19.85 -0.23 -13.25
C PRO A 35 -19.07 -1.26 -12.41
N SER A 36 -19.38 -1.37 -11.12
CA SER A 36 -18.76 -2.36 -10.24
C SER A 36 -19.10 -3.80 -10.64
N LEU A 37 -20.36 -4.08 -11.01
CA LEU A 37 -20.76 -5.38 -11.54
C LEU A 37 -19.98 -5.72 -12.84
N ALA A 38 -19.92 -4.78 -13.77
CA ALA A 38 -19.17 -4.95 -15.02
C ALA A 38 -17.68 -5.21 -14.75
N GLY A 39 -17.08 -4.47 -13.81
CA GLY A 39 -15.71 -4.66 -13.36
C GLY A 39 -15.45 -6.05 -12.75
N ILE A 40 -16.37 -6.53 -11.90
CA ILE A 40 -16.27 -7.87 -11.28
C ILE A 40 -16.32 -8.98 -12.33
N LEU A 41 -17.27 -8.89 -13.27
CA LEU A 41 -17.43 -9.89 -14.33
C LEU A 41 -16.21 -9.90 -15.26
N SER A 42 -15.80 -8.71 -15.73
CA SER A 42 -14.60 -8.57 -16.56
C SER A 42 -13.37 -9.09 -15.83
N GLY A 43 -13.22 -8.76 -14.55
CA GLY A 43 -12.09 -9.17 -13.75
C GLY A 43 -12.04 -10.68 -13.48
N PHE A 44 -13.19 -11.32 -13.31
CA PHE A 44 -13.27 -12.78 -13.24
C PHE A 44 -12.75 -13.42 -14.54
N VAL A 45 -13.25 -12.99 -15.70
CA VAL A 45 -12.86 -13.55 -17.00
C VAL A 45 -11.37 -13.33 -17.29
N GLN A 46 -10.86 -12.13 -17.02
CA GLN A 46 -9.44 -11.81 -17.20
C GLN A 46 -8.54 -12.66 -16.30
N ARG A 47 -8.93 -12.87 -15.03
CA ARG A 47 -8.21 -13.77 -14.12
C ARG A 47 -8.17 -15.19 -14.65
N GLU A 48 -9.31 -15.73 -15.07
CA GLU A 48 -9.38 -17.09 -15.62
C GLU A 48 -8.52 -17.24 -16.88
N PHE A 49 -8.51 -16.23 -17.74
CA PHE A 49 -7.62 -16.20 -18.91
C PHE A 49 -6.16 -16.19 -18.47
N TYR A 50 -5.76 -15.31 -17.55
CA TYR A 50 -4.40 -15.22 -17.04
C TYR A 50 -3.90 -16.57 -16.47
N LEU A 51 -4.69 -17.15 -15.55
CA LEU A 51 -4.38 -18.41 -14.88
C LEU A 51 -4.29 -19.63 -15.82
N LYS A 52 -4.96 -19.58 -16.97
CA LYS A 52 -5.04 -20.73 -17.90
C LYS A 52 -4.21 -20.56 -19.17
N ARG A 53 -3.86 -19.33 -19.53
CA ARG A 53 -3.27 -19.00 -20.85
C ARG A 53 -1.98 -18.21 -20.77
N VAL A 54 -1.71 -17.52 -19.66
CA VAL A 54 -0.50 -16.69 -19.50
C VAL A 54 0.54 -17.40 -18.63
N ILE A 55 0.11 -17.95 -17.49
CA ILE A 55 0.97 -18.75 -16.61
C ILE A 55 0.81 -20.25 -16.89
N SER A 56 1.75 -21.04 -16.39
CA SER A 56 1.73 -22.51 -16.45
C SER A 56 0.68 -23.14 -15.53
N GLU A 57 0.38 -24.41 -15.76
CA GLU A 57 -0.53 -25.17 -14.92
C GLU A 57 0.00 -25.33 -13.50
N GLU A 58 1.30 -25.56 -13.35
CA GLU A 58 1.98 -25.67 -12.05
C GLU A 58 1.88 -24.35 -11.27
N GLU A 59 2.15 -23.21 -11.91
CA GLU A 59 2.03 -21.88 -11.30
C GLU A 59 0.58 -21.57 -10.90
N ARG A 60 -0.40 -21.99 -11.70
CA ARG A 60 -1.83 -21.90 -11.34
C ARG A 60 -2.12 -22.75 -10.11
N MET A 61 -1.66 -23.99 -10.08
CA MET A 61 -1.89 -24.91 -8.96
C MET A 61 -1.29 -24.39 -7.66
N LEU A 62 -0.10 -23.79 -7.70
CA LEU A 62 0.48 -23.13 -6.52
C LEU A 62 -0.42 -22.02 -5.95
N HIS A 63 -1.13 -21.29 -6.80
CA HIS A 63 -2.12 -20.30 -6.37
C HIS A 63 -3.36 -20.96 -5.80
N GLU A 64 -3.96 -21.91 -6.53
CA GLU A 64 -5.21 -22.59 -6.16
C GLU A 64 -5.09 -23.40 -4.87
N GLU A 65 -3.93 -24.03 -4.65
CA GLU A 65 -3.58 -24.76 -3.43
C GLU A 65 -3.14 -23.83 -2.30
N GLY A 66 -2.82 -22.56 -2.58
CA GLY A 66 -2.39 -21.59 -1.55
C GLY A 66 -0.95 -21.80 -1.06
N TRP A 67 -0.05 -22.34 -1.88
CA TRP A 67 1.40 -22.25 -1.66
C TRP A 67 1.91 -20.81 -1.84
N TRP A 68 1.23 -20.06 -2.70
CA TRP A 68 1.40 -18.62 -2.83
C TRP A 68 0.08 -17.93 -3.15
N TYR A 69 0.11 -16.60 -3.20
CA TYR A 69 -0.97 -15.77 -3.72
C TYR A 69 -0.43 -14.81 -4.79
N HIS A 70 -0.92 -14.95 -6.02
CA HIS A 70 -0.59 -14.03 -7.10
C HIS A 70 -1.57 -12.84 -7.09
N HIS A 71 -1.06 -11.63 -6.86
CA HIS A 71 -1.89 -10.45 -6.67
C HIS A 71 -2.45 -9.89 -7.98
N GLN A 72 -3.61 -9.23 -7.88
CA GLN A 72 -4.21 -8.37 -8.92
C GLN A 72 -4.29 -9.00 -10.32
N MET A 73 -4.85 -10.20 -10.40
CA MET A 73 -5.10 -10.91 -11.66
C MET A 73 -6.40 -10.50 -12.37
N SER A 74 -7.19 -9.62 -11.75
CA SER A 74 -8.47 -9.14 -12.30
C SER A 74 -8.30 -8.12 -13.43
N GLN A 75 -7.08 -7.67 -13.70
CA GLN A 75 -6.76 -6.89 -14.88
C GLN A 75 -5.50 -7.48 -15.50
N LEU A 76 -5.52 -7.69 -16.83
CA LEU A 76 -4.33 -8.04 -17.60
C LEU A 76 -3.46 -6.79 -17.72
N SER A 77 -2.81 -6.37 -16.63
CA SER A 77 -2.04 -5.13 -16.56
C SER A 77 -0.87 -5.23 -15.57
N PRO A 78 0.08 -4.26 -15.60
CA PRO A 78 1.03 -4.04 -14.52
C PRO A 78 0.34 -3.85 -13.16
N TYR A 79 1.08 -4.06 -12.07
CA TYR A 79 0.54 -3.91 -10.72
C TYR A 79 0.32 -2.43 -10.39
N CYS A 80 1.35 -1.68 -10.01
CA CYS A 80 1.20 -0.28 -9.61
C CYS A 80 2.17 0.61 -10.37
N ALA A 81 1.90 1.92 -10.38
CA ALA A 81 2.74 2.88 -11.06
C ALA A 81 2.85 4.19 -10.27
N GLY A 82 4.03 4.78 -10.33
CA GLY A 82 4.38 6.02 -9.68
C GLY A 82 5.01 6.99 -10.67
N PHE A 83 4.48 8.20 -10.73
CA PHE A 83 4.93 9.26 -11.63
C PHE A 83 5.22 10.54 -10.85
N SER A 84 6.08 11.41 -11.39
CA SER A 84 6.24 12.77 -10.90
C SER A 84 5.24 13.69 -11.58
N ALA A 85 4.68 14.64 -10.83
CA ALA A 85 3.86 15.69 -11.41
C ALA A 85 4.61 16.57 -12.45
N LEU A 86 5.95 16.50 -12.46
CA LEU A 86 6.77 17.11 -13.51
C LEU A 86 6.46 16.57 -14.92
N ASP A 87 6.04 15.31 -15.05
CA ASP A 87 5.72 14.74 -16.37
C ASP A 87 4.56 15.50 -17.01
N ILE A 88 3.58 15.91 -16.20
CA ILE A 88 2.42 16.67 -16.63
C ILE A 88 2.83 18.10 -16.96
N MET A 89 3.69 18.71 -16.14
CA MET A 89 4.27 20.03 -16.42
C MET A 89 5.04 20.05 -17.74
N LYS A 90 5.85 19.03 -18.03
CA LYS A 90 6.71 18.96 -19.21
C LYS A 90 5.95 18.53 -20.48
N HIS A 91 5.00 17.60 -20.37
CA HIS A 91 4.39 16.94 -21.53
C HIS A 91 2.87 17.12 -21.66
N GLY A 92 2.17 17.58 -20.63
CA GLY A 92 0.71 17.54 -20.56
C GLY A 92 0.20 16.10 -20.49
N LEU A 93 -0.96 15.81 -21.11
CA LEU A 93 -1.53 14.46 -21.21
C LEU A 93 -1.26 13.85 -22.58
N GLN A 94 -0.55 12.72 -22.61
CA GLN A 94 -0.08 12.11 -23.83
C GLN A 94 -0.52 10.64 -23.95
N SER A 95 -0.30 10.07 -25.13
CA SER A 95 -0.61 8.68 -25.45
C SER A 95 0.15 8.23 -26.69
N LEU A 96 0.57 6.96 -26.71
CA LEU A 96 1.12 6.30 -27.90
C LEU A 96 0.07 6.01 -28.97
N ASN A 97 -1.21 5.97 -28.60
CA ASN A 97 -2.29 5.81 -29.56
C ASN A 97 -2.55 7.15 -30.28
N ASN A 98 -2.45 7.14 -31.62
CA ASN A 98 -2.61 8.32 -32.45
C ASN A 98 -4.04 8.89 -32.45
N PHE A 99 -5.04 8.10 -32.07
CA PHE A 99 -6.44 8.51 -32.02
C PHE A 99 -6.87 8.99 -30.62
N SER A 100 -6.03 8.79 -29.60
CA SER A 100 -6.33 9.28 -28.26
C SER A 100 -6.21 10.81 -28.19
N VAL A 101 -7.12 11.43 -27.44
CA VAL A 101 -7.04 12.85 -27.11
C VAL A 101 -5.77 13.12 -26.30
N LYS A 102 -5.04 14.18 -26.69
CA LYS A 102 -3.79 14.64 -26.06
C LYS A 102 -3.96 16.10 -25.62
N SER A 103 -3.40 16.44 -24.47
CA SER A 103 -3.40 17.80 -23.93
C SER A 103 -1.98 18.37 -23.97
N ARG A 104 -1.88 19.67 -24.31
CA ARG A 104 -0.61 20.40 -24.22
C ARG A 104 -0.21 20.60 -22.74
N PRO A 105 1.09 20.84 -22.46
CA PRO A 105 1.56 21.28 -21.15
C PRO A 105 0.70 22.43 -20.56
N PRO A 106 0.30 22.36 -19.29
CA PRO A 106 -0.53 23.37 -18.67
C PRO A 106 0.21 24.71 -18.49
N ARG A 107 -0.55 25.81 -18.44
CA ARG A 107 -0.04 27.19 -18.24
C ARG A 107 -0.56 27.87 -16.97
N HIS A 108 -1.51 27.24 -16.29
CA HIS A 108 -2.20 27.76 -15.11
C HIS A 108 -2.38 26.65 -14.08
N LEU A 109 -2.39 27.00 -12.79
CA LEU A 109 -2.57 26.09 -11.66
C LEU A 109 -3.79 25.20 -11.84
N ARG A 110 -4.94 25.79 -12.16
CA ARG A 110 -6.19 25.04 -12.32
C ARG A 110 -6.09 23.99 -13.42
N THR A 111 -5.55 24.37 -14.59
CA THR A 111 -5.36 23.44 -15.71
C THR A 111 -4.33 22.34 -15.37
N PHE A 112 -3.29 22.66 -14.60
CA PHE A 112 -2.33 21.66 -14.14
C PHE A 112 -2.99 20.64 -13.22
N LEU A 113 -3.74 21.09 -12.21
CA LEU A 113 -4.44 20.21 -11.28
C LEU A 113 -5.56 19.39 -11.96
N ASP A 114 -6.31 19.97 -12.89
CA ASP A 114 -7.30 19.23 -13.67
C ASP A 114 -6.63 18.17 -14.57
N GLN A 115 -5.47 18.49 -15.17
CA GLN A 115 -4.68 17.47 -15.90
C GLN A 115 -4.09 16.42 -14.95
N ALA A 116 -3.68 16.77 -13.73
CA ALA A 116 -3.21 15.82 -12.72
C ALA A 116 -4.28 14.80 -12.33
N ALA A 117 -5.51 15.25 -12.08
CA ALA A 117 -6.63 14.35 -11.80
C ALA A 117 -6.92 13.43 -13.01
N ASN A 118 -6.96 13.99 -14.22
CA ASN A 118 -7.19 13.21 -15.45
C ASN A 118 -6.05 12.23 -15.75
N PHE A 119 -4.81 12.58 -15.44
CA PHE A 119 -3.66 11.69 -15.56
C PHE A 119 -3.82 10.47 -14.66
N ILE A 120 -4.10 10.69 -13.37
CA ILE A 120 -4.35 9.64 -12.39
C ILE A 120 -5.47 8.72 -12.88
N LEU A 121 -6.58 9.29 -13.34
CA LEU A 121 -7.72 8.54 -13.87
C LEU A 121 -7.31 7.68 -15.08
N LYS A 122 -6.65 8.26 -16.10
CA LYS A 122 -6.24 7.51 -17.30
C LYS A 122 -5.29 6.36 -16.97
N ILE A 123 -4.23 6.62 -16.20
CA ILE A 123 -3.27 5.57 -15.81
C ILE A 123 -3.95 4.49 -14.98
N SER A 124 -4.88 4.85 -14.09
CA SER A 124 -5.56 3.86 -13.22
C SER A 124 -6.41 2.84 -13.99
N GLN A 125 -6.77 3.13 -15.24
CA GLN A 125 -7.45 2.17 -16.11
C GLN A 125 -6.48 1.19 -16.79
N GLU A 126 -5.19 1.53 -16.83
CA GLU A 126 -4.12 0.76 -17.49
C GLU A 126 -3.21 0.02 -16.49
N VAL A 127 -3.45 0.16 -15.18
CA VAL A 127 -2.73 -0.57 -14.10
C VAL A 127 -3.70 -1.11 -13.04
N SER A 128 -3.31 -2.18 -12.34
CA SER A 128 -4.21 -2.86 -11.37
C SER A 128 -4.24 -2.25 -9.97
N GLY A 129 -3.22 -1.51 -9.58
CA GLY A 129 -2.96 -1.02 -8.23
C GLY A 129 -3.16 0.48 -8.13
N ALA A 130 -2.32 1.14 -7.34
CA ALA A 130 -2.36 2.59 -7.23
C ALA A 130 -1.59 3.30 -8.33
N VAL A 131 -1.99 4.55 -8.52
CA VAL A 131 -1.28 5.56 -9.29
C VAL A 131 -0.84 6.64 -8.34
N ALA A 132 0.43 6.62 -7.99
CA ALA A 132 1.00 7.68 -7.17
C ALA A 132 1.48 8.84 -8.06
N LEU A 133 1.20 10.06 -7.61
CA LEU A 133 1.64 11.28 -8.28
C LEU A 133 2.47 12.10 -7.29
N ASN A 134 3.78 11.90 -7.37
CA ASN A 134 4.75 12.52 -6.48
C ASN A 134 4.89 14.02 -6.80
N ASP A 135 5.36 14.77 -5.81
CA ASP A 135 5.74 16.18 -5.93
C ASP A 135 4.59 17.11 -6.37
N LEU A 136 3.33 16.67 -6.28
CA LEU A 136 2.16 17.43 -6.76
C LEU A 136 2.12 18.85 -6.18
N THR A 137 2.27 19.00 -4.86
CA THR A 137 2.22 20.31 -4.20
C THR A 137 3.46 21.16 -4.53
N THR A 138 4.62 20.53 -4.71
CA THR A 138 5.84 21.23 -5.16
C THR A 138 5.67 21.81 -6.56
N VAL A 139 5.12 21.03 -7.49
CA VAL A 139 4.84 21.47 -8.86
C VAL A 139 3.71 22.51 -8.88
N ALA A 140 2.68 22.36 -8.05
CA ALA A 140 1.62 23.36 -7.90
C ALA A 140 2.16 24.73 -7.43
N ALA A 141 3.10 24.75 -6.47
CA ALA A 141 3.74 25.99 -6.01
C ALA A 141 4.46 26.74 -7.13
N ALA A 142 5.10 26.04 -8.06
CA ALA A 142 5.69 26.69 -9.24
C ALA A 142 4.63 27.37 -10.13
N TYR A 143 3.43 26.79 -10.28
CA TYR A 143 2.33 27.45 -11.00
C TYR A 143 1.78 28.67 -10.25
N VAL A 144 1.65 28.60 -8.91
CA VAL A 144 1.23 29.76 -8.10
C VAL A 144 2.24 30.91 -8.26
N TRP A 145 3.53 30.61 -8.12
CA TRP A 145 4.60 31.58 -8.35
C TRP A 145 4.52 32.19 -9.75
N TYR A 146 4.40 31.35 -10.77
CA TYR A 146 4.38 31.81 -12.15
C TYR A 146 3.18 32.71 -12.45
N GLU A 147 1.99 32.35 -11.98
CA GLU A 147 0.81 33.18 -12.20
C GLU A 147 0.90 34.53 -11.48
N ARG A 148 1.43 34.55 -10.25
CA ARG A 148 1.62 35.80 -9.48
C ARG A 148 2.74 36.66 -10.06
N GLU A 149 3.94 36.11 -10.19
CA GLU A 149 5.17 36.88 -10.45
C GLU A 149 5.44 37.08 -11.95
N LYS A 150 5.11 36.11 -12.80
CA LYS A 150 5.40 36.18 -14.23
C LYS A 150 4.21 36.66 -15.05
N LEU A 151 2.99 36.24 -14.70
CA LEU A 151 1.78 36.69 -15.40
C LEU A 151 1.12 37.91 -14.74
N GLY A 152 1.56 38.32 -13.55
CA GLY A 152 1.00 39.47 -12.84
C GLY A 152 -0.46 39.29 -12.42
N LYS A 153 -0.90 38.05 -12.17
CA LYS A 153 -2.27 37.76 -11.74
C LYS A 153 -2.42 37.92 -10.22
N ASP A 154 -3.53 38.51 -9.80
CA ASP A 154 -3.96 38.55 -8.40
C ASP A 154 -4.58 37.20 -7.99
N LEU A 155 -3.74 36.16 -7.89
CA LEU A 155 -4.16 34.82 -7.48
C LEU A 155 -4.14 34.73 -5.94
N LYS A 156 -5.31 34.66 -5.31
CA LYS A 156 -5.47 34.65 -3.85
C LYS A 156 -5.40 33.24 -3.28
N TYR A 157 -5.24 33.13 -1.97
CA TYR A 157 -5.21 31.84 -1.27
C TYR A 157 -6.48 31.00 -1.56
N GLU A 158 -7.64 31.64 -1.59
CA GLU A 158 -8.93 31.01 -1.88
C GLU A 158 -8.97 30.40 -3.29
N ASP A 159 -8.29 31.01 -4.27
CA ASP A 159 -8.21 30.47 -5.63
C ASP A 159 -7.33 29.21 -5.66
N VAL A 160 -6.22 29.20 -4.92
CA VAL A 160 -5.33 28.04 -4.77
C VAL A 160 -6.10 26.89 -4.09
N LYS A 161 -6.79 27.20 -2.99
CA LYS A 161 -7.65 26.25 -2.27
C LYS A 161 -8.76 25.70 -3.15
N ASN A 162 -9.45 26.54 -3.92
CA ASN A 162 -10.49 26.09 -4.84
C ASN A 162 -9.93 25.20 -5.96
N ALA A 163 -8.74 25.48 -6.45
CA ALA A 163 -8.08 24.63 -7.45
C ALA A 163 -7.79 23.22 -6.87
N PHE A 164 -7.34 23.12 -5.62
CA PHE A 164 -7.21 21.83 -4.94
C PHE A 164 -8.55 21.16 -4.64
N GLN A 165 -9.60 21.92 -4.31
CA GLN A 165 -10.95 21.39 -4.15
C GLN A 165 -11.42 20.68 -5.42
N SER A 166 -11.20 21.29 -6.59
CA SER A 166 -11.46 20.65 -7.89
C SER A 166 -10.69 19.34 -8.05
N PHE A 167 -9.39 19.36 -7.75
CA PHE A 167 -8.54 18.17 -7.85
C PHE A 167 -9.04 17.04 -6.95
N VAL A 168 -9.26 17.31 -5.66
CA VAL A 168 -9.69 16.33 -4.67
C VAL A 168 -11.04 15.73 -5.06
N TYR A 169 -11.98 16.54 -5.53
CA TYR A 169 -13.28 16.04 -5.96
C TYR A 169 -13.13 15.06 -7.12
N ASN A 170 -12.35 15.43 -8.14
CA ASN A 170 -12.18 14.59 -9.34
C ASN A 170 -11.48 13.25 -9.05
N VAL A 171 -10.46 13.22 -8.18
CA VAL A 171 -9.73 11.97 -7.87
C VAL A 171 -10.50 11.03 -6.94
N ASN A 172 -11.58 11.49 -6.31
CA ASN A 172 -12.46 10.64 -5.51
C ASN A 172 -13.69 10.14 -6.28
N LEU A 173 -13.86 10.49 -7.57
CA LEU A 173 -14.93 9.95 -8.41
C LEU A 173 -14.65 8.49 -8.80
N ASP A 174 -15.71 7.68 -8.86
CA ASP A 174 -15.67 6.22 -8.97
C ASP A 174 -15.54 5.71 -10.43
N PHE A 175 -14.76 6.40 -11.25
CA PHE A 175 -14.62 6.13 -12.68
C PHE A 175 -13.84 4.85 -13.03
N ARG A 176 -13.21 4.19 -12.05
CA ARG A 176 -12.48 2.94 -12.26
C ARG A 176 -13.35 1.72 -11.92
N SER A 177 -14.34 1.47 -12.77
CA SER A 177 -15.32 0.39 -12.58
C SER A 177 -15.98 0.42 -11.20
N GLY A 178 -16.48 1.60 -10.80
CA GLY A 178 -17.14 1.81 -9.50
C GLY A 178 -16.18 1.93 -8.31
N ASN A 179 -14.91 2.21 -8.58
CA ASN A 179 -13.89 2.59 -7.59
C ASN A 179 -13.28 3.94 -7.95
N SER A 180 -12.91 4.72 -6.94
CA SER A 180 -12.02 5.87 -7.14
C SER A 180 -10.60 5.38 -7.43
N PRO A 181 -9.81 6.09 -8.27
CA PRO A 181 -8.42 5.74 -8.49
C PRO A 181 -7.66 5.82 -7.16
N PHE A 182 -6.94 4.75 -6.83
CA PHE A 182 -6.08 4.78 -5.65
C PHE A 182 -4.91 5.72 -5.95
N THR A 183 -4.82 6.84 -5.22
CA THR A 183 -3.77 7.84 -5.40
C THR A 183 -3.08 8.23 -4.10
N ASN A 184 -1.80 8.61 -4.21
CA ASN A 184 -0.94 9.07 -3.14
C ASN A 184 -0.22 10.35 -3.58
N VAL A 185 -0.10 11.31 -2.66
CA VAL A 185 0.65 12.55 -2.80
C VAL A 185 1.68 12.63 -1.69
N THR A 186 2.90 12.93 -2.07
CA THR A 186 4.01 13.20 -1.15
C THR A 186 4.15 14.70 -0.91
N VAL A 187 4.37 15.08 0.34
CA VAL A 187 4.53 16.48 0.76
C VAL A 187 5.80 16.67 1.57
N THR A 188 6.40 17.85 1.41
CA THR A 188 7.52 18.37 2.19
C THR A 188 7.12 19.73 2.77
N ILE A 189 7.54 20.02 4.01
CA ILE A 189 7.24 21.28 4.70
C ILE A 189 8.51 22.12 4.76
N GLY A 190 8.39 23.42 4.49
CA GLY A 190 9.52 24.36 4.52
C GLY A 190 10.39 24.32 3.26
N GLY A 191 9.86 23.82 2.13
CA GLY A 191 10.55 23.82 0.84
C GLY A 191 10.00 22.79 -0.17
N PRO A 192 10.57 22.76 -1.39
CA PRO A 192 10.19 21.81 -2.42
C PRO A 192 10.58 20.38 -2.05
N ALA A 193 9.99 19.42 -2.76
CA ALA A 193 10.47 18.05 -2.74
C ALA A 193 11.99 17.99 -3.05
N PRO A 194 12.81 17.29 -2.23
CA PRO A 194 14.26 17.29 -2.38
C PRO A 194 14.75 16.87 -3.77
N ALA A 195 14.02 15.98 -4.42
CA ALA A 195 14.32 15.52 -5.77
C ALA A 195 14.18 16.60 -6.86
N LEU A 196 13.41 17.65 -6.60
CA LEU A 196 13.14 18.71 -7.58
C LEU A 196 13.99 19.96 -7.35
N LEU A 197 14.82 20.00 -6.31
CA LEU A 197 15.49 21.23 -5.86
C LEU A 197 16.26 21.94 -6.97
N GLU A 198 16.99 21.19 -7.79
CA GLU A 198 17.79 21.70 -8.93
C GLU A 198 17.04 21.59 -10.27
N GLU A 199 15.80 21.08 -10.29
CA GLU A 199 15.05 20.95 -11.53
C GLU A 199 14.59 22.33 -12.03
N PRO A 200 14.76 22.65 -13.32
CA PRO A 200 14.29 23.90 -13.88
C PRO A 200 12.76 23.92 -13.99
N ILE A 201 12.16 25.06 -13.67
CA ILE A 201 10.73 25.29 -13.81
C ILE A 201 10.42 25.58 -15.28
N ILE A 202 9.59 24.73 -15.90
CA ILE A 202 9.19 24.83 -17.30
C ILE A 202 7.66 24.83 -17.37
N ILE A 203 7.05 26.00 -17.63
CA ILE A 203 5.59 26.13 -17.68
C ILE A 203 5.15 26.35 -19.13
N GLY A 204 4.08 25.67 -19.56
CA GLY A 204 3.50 25.83 -20.89
C GLY A 204 4.38 25.34 -22.06
N GLY A 205 5.45 24.59 -21.77
CA GLY A 205 6.43 24.13 -22.75
C GLY A 205 7.42 25.19 -23.24
N SER A 206 7.46 26.37 -22.62
CA SER A 206 8.43 27.42 -22.96
C SER A 206 9.69 27.32 -22.11
N PHE A 207 10.86 27.28 -22.76
CA PHE A 207 12.16 27.42 -22.11
C PHE A 207 12.53 28.90 -22.01
N GLU A 208 12.70 29.41 -20.79
CA GLU A 208 13.33 30.72 -20.56
C GLU A 208 14.86 30.56 -20.57
N PRO A 209 15.63 31.54 -21.07
CA PRO A 209 17.06 31.61 -20.83
C PRO A 209 17.33 31.72 -19.31
N ASN A 210 18.07 30.77 -18.75
CA ASN A 210 18.31 30.66 -17.29
C ASN A 210 17.01 30.55 -16.47
N PRO A 211 16.27 29.43 -16.59
CA PRO A 211 15.03 29.24 -15.84
C PRO A 211 15.32 29.20 -14.34
N LYS A 212 14.40 29.74 -13.52
CA LYS A 212 14.39 29.47 -12.08
C LYS A 212 14.28 27.97 -11.84
N THR A 213 14.94 27.48 -10.81
CA THR A 213 14.76 26.15 -10.26
C THR A 213 13.68 26.15 -9.16
N PHE A 214 13.23 24.98 -8.73
CA PHE A 214 12.34 24.89 -7.56
C PHE A 214 13.04 25.41 -6.28
N GLY A 215 14.35 25.23 -6.15
CA GLY A 215 15.14 25.78 -5.04
C GLY A 215 15.14 27.32 -4.96
N ASP A 216 14.88 28.00 -6.08
CA ASP A 216 14.88 29.47 -6.17
C ASP A 216 13.56 30.14 -5.75
N LEU A 217 12.52 29.35 -5.43
CA LEU A 217 11.21 29.87 -5.01
C LEU A 217 11.17 30.08 -3.48
N PRO A 218 10.41 31.09 -2.99
CA PRO A 218 10.20 31.30 -1.56
C PRO A 218 9.63 30.06 -0.87
N LYS A 219 10.13 29.73 0.32
CA LYS A 219 9.71 28.53 1.07
C LYS A 219 8.25 28.60 1.50
N GLU A 220 7.82 29.80 1.88
CA GLU A 220 6.47 30.12 2.36
C GLU A 220 5.40 29.80 1.31
N LEU A 221 5.76 29.85 0.02
CA LEU A 221 4.86 29.51 -1.06
C LEU A 221 4.50 28.02 -1.09
N TYR A 222 5.46 27.15 -0.81
CA TYR A 222 5.22 25.71 -0.71
C TYR A 222 4.30 25.39 0.47
N ASP A 223 4.53 26.07 1.59
CA ASP A 223 3.75 25.96 2.81
C ASP A 223 2.31 26.47 2.61
N GLU A 224 2.11 27.59 1.89
CA GLU A 224 0.79 28.09 1.49
C GLU A 224 0.01 27.05 0.66
N VAL A 225 0.66 26.45 -0.34
CA VAL A 225 0.06 25.44 -1.22
C VAL A 225 -0.28 24.16 -0.46
N ASN A 226 0.62 23.70 0.41
CA ASN A 226 0.37 22.55 1.27
C ASN A 226 -0.83 22.80 2.20
N MET A 227 -0.91 23.99 2.81
CA MET A 227 -2.03 24.38 3.67
C MET A 227 -3.37 24.38 2.93
N ALA A 228 -3.42 24.97 1.73
CA ALA A 228 -4.61 24.96 0.89
C ALA A 228 -5.10 23.53 0.61
N PHE A 229 -4.17 22.60 0.32
CA PHE A 229 -4.47 21.20 0.11
C PHE A 229 -4.96 20.48 1.38
N PHE A 230 -4.29 20.69 2.53
CA PHE A 230 -4.67 20.07 3.80
C PHE A 230 -6.06 20.51 4.28
N GLU A 231 -6.40 21.79 4.09
CA GLU A 231 -7.72 22.30 4.45
C GLU A 231 -8.83 21.64 3.63
N VAL A 232 -8.66 21.52 2.30
CA VAL A 232 -9.60 20.81 1.43
C VAL A 232 -9.79 19.36 1.88
N MET A 233 -8.69 18.68 2.23
CA MET A 233 -8.77 17.30 2.74
C MET A 233 -9.56 17.21 4.05
N SER A 234 -9.47 18.23 4.91
CA SER A 234 -10.16 18.26 6.22
C SER A 234 -11.66 18.55 6.17
N GLU A 235 -12.11 19.24 5.11
CA GLU A 235 -13.50 19.60 4.91
C GLU A 235 -14.37 18.35 4.68
N GLY A 236 -13.84 17.34 4.01
CA GLY A 236 -14.60 16.16 3.60
C GLY A 236 -15.49 16.41 2.39
N ASP A 237 -16.34 15.44 2.06
CA ASP A 237 -17.31 15.56 0.97
C ASP A 237 -18.50 16.47 1.32
N ALA A 238 -19.50 16.53 0.43
CA ALA A 238 -20.69 17.36 0.63
C ALA A 238 -21.50 17.03 1.90
N GLU A 239 -21.33 15.83 2.46
CA GLU A 239 -21.95 15.39 3.72
C GLU A 239 -20.95 15.42 4.90
N GLY A 240 -19.73 15.91 4.67
CA GLY A 240 -18.64 15.93 5.64
C GLY A 240 -17.94 14.59 5.81
N LYS A 241 -18.20 13.59 4.95
CA LYS A 241 -17.50 12.29 5.00
C LYS A 241 -16.02 12.51 4.69
N PRO A 242 -15.12 11.79 5.36
CA PRO A 242 -13.68 11.91 5.11
C PRO A 242 -13.34 11.45 3.69
N TRP A 243 -12.47 12.19 3.02
CA TRP A 243 -11.90 11.76 1.74
C TRP A 243 -11.05 10.50 1.92
N THR A 244 -11.16 9.54 1.01
CA THR A 244 -10.26 8.37 0.99
C THR A 244 -8.93 8.72 0.31
N PHE A 245 -8.98 9.52 -0.75
CA PHE A 245 -7.83 9.85 -1.58
C PHE A 245 -7.66 11.37 -1.78
N PRO A 246 -6.45 11.83 -2.15
CA PRO A 246 -5.20 11.06 -2.12
C PRO A 246 -4.75 10.72 -0.70
N LEU A 247 -4.00 9.64 -0.57
CA LEU A 247 -3.19 9.41 0.63
C LEU A 247 -2.10 10.48 0.70
N ILE A 248 -1.76 10.91 1.92
CA ILE A 248 -0.71 11.90 2.15
C ILE A 248 0.48 11.22 2.82
N THR A 249 1.66 11.46 2.26
CA THR A 249 2.94 11.01 2.82
C THR A 249 3.84 12.20 3.13
N LEU A 250 4.20 12.41 4.39
CA LEU A 250 5.13 13.44 4.82
C LEU A 250 6.55 12.90 4.90
N TYR A 251 7.50 13.59 4.26
CA TYR A 251 8.93 13.31 4.44
C TYR A 251 9.43 13.92 5.76
N VAL A 252 10.06 13.09 6.58
CA VAL A 252 10.71 13.51 7.82
C VAL A 252 12.22 13.49 7.61
N THR A 253 12.76 14.66 7.25
CA THR A 253 14.18 14.88 6.95
C THR A 253 14.90 15.55 8.12
N ASP A 254 16.25 15.56 8.09
CA ASP A 254 17.06 16.19 9.15
C ASP A 254 16.80 17.71 9.28
N ASP A 255 16.38 18.35 8.18
CA ASP A 255 16.10 19.80 8.08
C ASP A 255 14.63 20.17 8.32
N LEU A 256 13.75 19.20 8.63
CA LEU A 256 12.35 19.48 8.96
C LEU A 256 12.27 20.39 10.21
N ASN A 257 11.67 21.57 10.05
CA ASN A 257 11.40 22.46 11.16
C ASN A 257 10.23 21.92 12.00
N TRP A 258 10.55 21.31 13.14
CA TRP A 258 9.56 20.77 14.07
C TRP A 258 8.67 21.83 14.73
N GLU A 259 9.05 23.11 14.69
CA GLU A 259 8.25 24.24 15.20
C GLU A 259 7.43 24.92 14.07
N SER A 260 7.31 24.29 12.90
CA SER A 260 6.49 24.79 11.80
C SER A 260 4.99 24.78 12.14
N GLU A 261 4.32 25.92 11.98
CA GLU A 261 2.87 26.04 12.12
C GLU A 261 2.12 25.14 11.13
N VAL A 262 2.66 24.94 9.92
CA VAL A 262 2.08 24.04 8.91
C VAL A 262 2.14 22.59 9.37
N LEU A 263 3.23 22.17 10.01
CA LEU A 263 3.35 20.83 10.58
C LEU A 263 2.33 20.63 11.70
N ASP A 264 2.20 21.60 12.62
CA ASP A 264 1.21 21.54 13.69
C ASP A 264 -0.21 21.47 13.15
N ARG A 265 -0.50 22.26 12.12
CA ARG A 265 -1.82 22.24 11.49
C ARG A 265 -2.09 20.91 10.79
N LEU A 266 -1.12 20.33 10.07
CA LEU A 266 -1.27 19.01 9.46
C LEU A 266 -1.57 17.94 10.51
N LEU A 267 -0.86 17.95 11.65
CA LEU A 267 -1.06 16.99 12.74
C LEU A 267 -2.41 17.15 13.47
N ASP A 268 -2.98 18.35 13.51
CA ASP A 268 -4.34 18.60 14.01
C ASP A 268 -5.39 18.13 12.99
N LEU A 269 -5.21 18.48 11.71
CA LEU A 269 -6.18 18.18 10.66
C LEU A 269 -6.19 16.71 10.24
N MET A 270 -5.07 15.97 10.36
CA MET A 270 -4.97 14.59 9.86
C MET A 270 -6.04 13.65 10.40
N ASP A 271 -6.57 13.93 11.59
CA ASP A 271 -7.63 13.11 12.18
C ASP A 271 -8.89 13.13 11.31
N SER A 272 -9.20 14.26 10.68
CA SER A 272 -10.42 14.45 9.89
C SER A 272 -10.48 13.67 8.58
N PHE A 273 -9.33 13.18 8.09
CA PHE A 273 -9.23 12.41 6.83
C PHE A 273 -8.46 11.08 7.00
N GLY A 274 -8.47 10.51 8.20
CA GLY A 274 -8.00 9.13 8.40
C GLY A 274 -6.49 8.95 8.56
N GLY A 275 -5.80 10.02 8.94
CA GLY A 275 -4.37 10.04 9.19
C GLY A 275 -3.51 10.17 7.93
N ILE A 276 -2.20 10.26 8.14
CA ILE A 276 -1.18 10.34 7.10
C ILE A 276 -0.09 9.30 7.33
N TYR A 277 0.79 9.18 6.34
CA TYR A 277 2.02 8.43 6.46
C TYR A 277 3.20 9.36 6.74
N PHE A 278 4.17 8.83 7.47
CA PHE A 278 5.43 9.47 7.76
C PHE A 278 6.55 8.60 7.22
N GLU A 279 7.46 9.21 6.47
CA GLU A 279 8.63 8.54 5.92
C GLU A 279 9.91 9.07 6.55
N ASN A 280 10.68 8.18 7.14
CA ASN A 280 11.87 8.55 7.91
C ASN A 280 13.11 8.65 7.02
N TYR A 281 13.62 9.87 6.85
CA TYR A 281 14.87 10.18 6.17
C TYR A 281 15.93 10.75 7.12
N LEU A 282 15.72 10.69 8.44
CA LEU A 282 16.72 11.10 9.43
C LEU A 282 17.94 10.20 9.36
N LYS A 283 19.15 10.76 9.38
CA LYS A 283 20.38 9.95 9.26
C LYS A 283 20.68 9.13 10.51
N ARG A 284 20.46 9.74 11.67
CA ARG A 284 20.82 9.20 13.00
C ARG A 284 20.44 7.72 13.18
N PRO A 285 19.15 7.31 13.10
CA PRO A 285 18.72 5.93 13.40
C PRO A 285 19.34 4.88 12.46
N PHE A 286 19.62 5.23 11.20
CA PHE A 286 20.22 4.31 10.22
C PHE A 286 21.75 4.26 10.30
N SER A 287 22.37 5.24 10.98
CA SER A 287 23.81 5.30 11.21
C SER A 287 24.26 4.78 12.58
N ASP A 288 23.32 4.55 13.50
CA ASP A 288 23.57 4.16 14.89
C ASP A 288 24.18 2.75 14.99
N GLU A 289 25.35 2.65 15.62
CA GLU A 289 26.09 1.40 15.82
C GLU A 289 25.31 0.35 16.63
N LYS A 290 24.39 0.77 17.53
CA LYS A 290 23.49 -0.15 18.24
C LYS A 290 22.61 -0.92 17.26
N TRP A 291 22.12 -0.25 16.22
CA TRP A 291 21.22 -0.83 15.23
C TRP A 291 21.97 -1.59 14.15
N LYS A 292 23.12 -1.09 13.68
CA LYS A 292 23.97 -1.82 12.72
C LYS A 292 24.42 -3.18 13.21
N LYS A 293 24.62 -3.35 14.52
CA LYS A 293 24.94 -4.66 15.12
C LYS A 293 23.77 -5.66 15.11
N LYS A 294 22.54 -5.17 14.97
CA LYS A 294 21.31 -5.98 15.02
C LYS A 294 20.74 -6.26 13.63
N VAL A 295 20.85 -5.29 12.72
CA VAL A 295 20.23 -5.31 11.39
C VAL A 295 21.32 -5.10 10.34
N ASN A 296 21.56 -6.14 9.53
CA ASN A 296 22.74 -6.23 8.67
C ASN A 296 22.64 -5.35 7.40
N ASN A 297 21.45 -4.86 7.06
CA ASN A 297 21.14 -4.13 5.83
C ASN A 297 20.66 -2.69 6.10
N LEU A 298 21.19 -2.06 7.15
CA LEU A 298 20.88 -0.66 7.45
C LEU A 298 21.70 0.28 6.58
N GLU A 299 20.99 1.11 5.80
CA GLU A 299 21.58 2.15 4.98
C GLU A 299 20.92 3.50 5.27
N ILE A 300 21.71 4.57 5.19
CA ILE A 300 21.20 5.93 5.22
C ILE A 300 20.35 6.16 3.96
N ARG A 301 19.14 6.65 4.20
CA ARG A 301 18.14 6.91 3.17
C ARG A 301 18.33 8.30 2.58
N ASP A 302 18.16 8.43 1.26
CA ASP A 302 18.25 9.71 0.56
C ASP A 302 16.87 10.09 -0.02
N PRO A 303 16.24 11.18 0.45
CA PRO A 303 14.92 11.59 -0.04
C PRO A 303 14.91 12.04 -1.50
N ARG A 304 16.09 12.27 -2.11
CA ARG A 304 16.20 12.59 -3.54
C ARG A 304 16.09 11.35 -4.41
N LEU A 305 16.49 10.19 -3.89
CA LEU A 305 16.59 8.92 -4.63
C LEU A 305 15.51 7.90 -4.27
N GLN A 306 14.69 8.18 -3.27
CA GLN A 306 13.62 7.28 -2.84
C GLN A 306 12.25 7.89 -3.11
N ARG A 307 11.29 7.03 -3.44
CA ARG A 307 9.89 7.41 -3.66
C ARG A 307 8.97 6.43 -2.93
N SER A 308 7.87 6.96 -2.40
CA SER A 308 6.82 6.19 -1.75
C SER A 308 5.57 6.17 -2.60
N PHE A 309 5.01 4.99 -2.77
CA PHE A 309 3.89 4.72 -3.64
C PHE A 309 2.80 3.94 -2.90
N CYS A 310 1.55 4.20 -3.26
CA CYS A 310 0.39 3.49 -2.72
C CYS A 310 0.31 3.58 -1.18
N CYS A 311 -0.01 2.46 -0.52
CA CYS A 311 -0.07 2.33 0.94
C CYS A 311 1.30 2.21 1.63
N ARG A 312 2.32 1.65 0.95
CA ARG A 312 3.59 1.21 1.56
C ARG A 312 4.70 0.84 0.57
N PHE A 313 4.45 0.80 -0.75
CA PHE A 313 5.43 0.36 -1.72
C PHE A 313 6.51 1.44 -1.85
N GLN A 314 7.77 1.07 -1.68
CA GLN A 314 8.90 1.99 -1.71
C GLN A 314 9.86 1.57 -2.81
N VAL A 315 10.35 2.55 -3.56
CA VAL A 315 11.39 2.35 -4.57
C VAL A 315 12.61 3.15 -4.18
N ASP A 316 13.74 2.47 -4.13
CA ASP A 316 15.06 3.09 -4.09
C ASP A 316 15.67 3.04 -5.49
N LEU A 317 15.87 4.21 -6.09
CA LEU A 317 16.46 4.32 -7.43
C LEU A 317 17.89 3.76 -7.46
N LYS A 318 18.60 3.69 -6.32
CA LYS A 318 19.90 3.02 -6.23
C LYS A 318 19.81 1.54 -6.62
N GLU A 319 18.72 0.86 -6.29
CA GLU A 319 18.53 -0.55 -6.68
C GLU A 319 18.34 -0.69 -8.19
N LEU A 320 17.66 0.27 -8.84
CA LEU A 320 17.55 0.30 -10.31
C LEU A 320 18.90 0.55 -10.98
N MET A 321 19.76 1.36 -10.37
CA MET A 321 21.13 1.62 -10.86
C MET A 321 22.05 0.39 -10.73
N LYS A 322 21.70 -0.59 -9.89
CA LYS A 322 22.45 -1.87 -9.75
C LYS A 322 22.09 -2.89 -10.82
N VAL A 323 21.01 -2.69 -11.57
CA VAL A 323 20.58 -3.63 -12.62
C VAL A 323 21.58 -3.57 -13.79
N PRO A 324 22.08 -4.71 -14.30
CA PRO A 324 22.90 -4.72 -15.50
C PRO A 324 22.15 -4.12 -16.69
N HIS A 325 22.81 -3.24 -17.46
CA HIS A 325 22.26 -2.67 -18.71
C HIS A 325 21.07 -1.70 -18.58
N THR A 326 20.72 -1.21 -17.38
CA THR A 326 19.70 -0.13 -17.23
C THR A 326 20.12 1.22 -17.82
N GLY A 327 21.35 1.34 -18.32
CA GLY A 327 21.88 2.57 -18.90
C GLY A 327 22.08 3.65 -17.84
N SER A 328 22.51 4.83 -18.29
CA SER A 328 22.66 5.98 -17.40
C SER A 328 21.28 6.54 -17.01
N ILE A 329 20.78 6.12 -15.86
CA ILE A 329 19.63 6.73 -15.18
C ILE A 329 20.07 8.12 -14.63
N PHE A 330 20.10 9.15 -15.49
CA PHE A 330 20.34 10.55 -15.09
C PHE A 330 19.03 11.35 -15.17
N GLY A 331 18.70 12.10 -14.10
CA GLY A 331 17.50 12.93 -13.98
C GLY A 331 16.49 12.42 -12.93
N ASN A 332 15.39 13.15 -12.72
CA ASN A 332 14.28 12.69 -11.87
C ASN A 332 13.59 11.48 -12.52
N VAL A 333 13.83 10.27 -11.99
CA VAL A 333 13.25 9.03 -12.52
C VAL A 333 11.76 9.00 -12.21
N SER A 334 10.94 9.17 -13.25
CA SER A 334 9.49 9.00 -13.21
C SER A 334 9.10 7.66 -13.83
N GLY A 335 7.85 7.24 -13.61
CA GLY A 335 7.31 6.00 -14.18
C GLY A 335 8.00 4.76 -13.62
N VAL A 336 8.04 4.63 -12.30
CA VAL A 336 8.55 3.44 -11.58
C VAL A 336 7.39 2.70 -10.93
N GLY A 337 7.53 1.40 -10.70
CA GLY A 337 6.44 0.62 -10.13
C GLY A 337 6.76 -0.87 -10.06
N SER A 338 5.73 -1.70 -10.03
CA SER A 338 5.88 -3.15 -10.05
C SER A 338 4.98 -3.78 -11.12
N ILE A 339 5.49 -4.82 -11.77
CA ILE A 339 4.74 -5.60 -12.76
C ILE A 339 3.71 -6.52 -12.09
N GLY A 340 4.06 -7.04 -10.93
CA GLY A 340 3.28 -8.04 -10.22
C GLY A 340 3.91 -8.36 -8.86
N VAL A 341 3.05 -8.79 -7.95
CA VAL A 341 3.43 -9.24 -6.62
C VAL A 341 2.99 -10.70 -6.46
N ILE A 342 3.90 -11.55 -5.99
CA ILE A 342 3.57 -12.90 -5.51
C ILE A 342 3.89 -12.98 -4.02
N THR A 343 2.88 -13.26 -3.19
CA THR A 343 3.07 -13.52 -1.76
C THR A 343 3.25 -15.02 -1.52
N LEU A 344 4.42 -15.44 -1.05
CA LEU A 344 4.70 -16.81 -0.65
C LEU A 344 4.06 -17.12 0.70
N ASN A 345 3.44 -18.29 0.85
CA ASN A 345 2.80 -18.71 2.09
C ASN A 345 3.84 -19.27 3.08
N PHE A 346 4.49 -18.37 3.80
CA PHE A 346 5.50 -18.75 4.79
C PHE A 346 4.89 -19.46 6.00
N ASN A 347 3.64 -19.16 6.37
CA ASN A 347 2.96 -19.86 7.45
C ASN A 347 2.93 -21.39 7.22
N ARG A 348 2.48 -21.80 6.02
CA ARG A 348 2.50 -23.21 5.61
C ARG A 348 3.90 -23.79 5.55
N LEU A 349 4.83 -23.04 4.96
CA LEU A 349 6.21 -23.50 4.81
C LEU A 349 6.84 -23.78 6.17
N ALA A 350 6.67 -22.86 7.11
CA ALA A 350 7.17 -22.98 8.46
C ALA A 350 6.49 -24.09 9.28
N TYR A 351 5.19 -24.32 9.07
CA TYR A 351 4.46 -25.47 9.62
C TYR A 351 5.03 -26.79 9.11
N LEU A 352 5.24 -26.93 7.80
CA LEU A 352 5.74 -28.18 7.19
C LEU A 352 7.19 -28.49 7.59
N HIS A 353 8.01 -27.46 7.74
CA HIS A 353 9.44 -27.56 8.05
C HIS A 353 9.75 -27.24 9.52
N ARG A 354 8.80 -27.50 10.42
CA ARG A 354 8.88 -27.17 11.84
C ARG A 354 10.22 -27.59 12.47
N GLY A 355 10.94 -26.64 13.04
CA GLY A 355 12.24 -26.85 13.70
C GLY A 355 13.44 -27.06 12.76
N ASP A 356 13.24 -27.10 11.44
CA ASP A 356 14.27 -27.38 10.44
C ASP A 356 14.39 -26.22 9.44
N LEU A 357 15.21 -25.22 9.82
CA LEU A 357 15.39 -24.01 9.01
C LEU A 357 16.11 -24.31 7.69
N GLY A 358 17.01 -25.29 7.64
CA GLY A 358 17.71 -25.65 6.41
C GLY A 358 16.73 -26.15 5.35
N SER A 359 15.92 -27.15 5.71
CA SER A 359 14.92 -27.69 4.79
C SER A 359 13.84 -26.67 4.42
N LEU A 360 13.51 -25.73 5.33
CA LEU A 360 12.60 -24.62 5.04
C LEU A 360 13.15 -23.74 3.92
N LEU A 361 14.42 -23.33 4.03
CA LEU A 361 15.08 -22.47 3.04
C LEU A 361 15.21 -23.17 1.68
N ASP A 362 15.53 -24.47 1.66
CA ASP A 362 15.57 -25.25 0.41
C ASP A 362 14.21 -25.26 -0.31
N HIS A 363 13.11 -25.42 0.43
CA HIS A 363 11.76 -25.40 -0.16
C HIS A 363 11.34 -23.96 -0.53
N LEU A 364 11.79 -22.96 0.21
CA LEU A 364 11.60 -21.54 -0.13
C LEU A 364 12.26 -21.21 -1.48
N ASP A 365 13.45 -21.74 -1.76
CA ASP A 365 14.15 -21.54 -3.04
C ASP A 365 13.36 -22.08 -4.23
N LEU A 366 12.77 -23.28 -4.09
CA LEU A 366 11.88 -23.83 -5.13
C LEU A 366 10.70 -22.90 -5.43
N LEU A 367 10.08 -22.34 -4.39
CA LEU A 367 8.97 -21.40 -4.55
C LEU A 367 9.43 -20.07 -5.15
N LEU A 368 10.61 -19.58 -4.79
CA LEU A 368 11.19 -18.34 -5.33
C LEU A 368 11.50 -18.49 -6.82
N ASP A 369 12.09 -19.62 -7.23
CA ASP A 369 12.39 -19.89 -8.63
C ASP A 369 11.10 -19.99 -9.48
N MET A 370 10.07 -20.66 -8.98
CA MET A 370 8.77 -20.70 -9.67
C MET A 370 8.08 -19.32 -9.70
N ALA A 371 8.24 -18.51 -8.65
CA ALA A 371 7.68 -17.16 -8.61
C ALA A 371 8.41 -16.24 -9.60
N ARG A 372 9.71 -16.45 -9.78
CA ARG A 372 10.53 -15.76 -10.77
C ARG A 372 9.98 -15.99 -12.18
N ASP A 373 9.76 -17.25 -12.53
CA ASP A 373 9.24 -17.64 -13.84
C ASP A 373 7.86 -17.01 -14.10
N ALA A 374 6.94 -17.10 -13.14
CA ALA A 374 5.59 -16.54 -13.26
C ALA A 374 5.60 -15.01 -13.50
N LEU A 375 6.42 -14.28 -12.73
CA LEU A 375 6.52 -12.81 -12.86
C LEU A 375 7.21 -12.39 -14.15
N ASN A 376 8.22 -13.14 -14.61
CA ASN A 376 8.87 -12.90 -15.89
C ASN A 376 7.94 -13.18 -17.08
N ARG A 377 7.10 -14.23 -17.01
CA ARG A 377 6.04 -14.46 -18.01
C ARG A 377 5.06 -13.29 -18.05
N LYS A 378 4.63 -12.78 -16.90
CA LYS A 378 3.74 -11.60 -16.83
C LYS A 378 4.38 -10.36 -17.47
N ARG A 379 5.65 -10.09 -17.15
CA ARG A 379 6.42 -8.99 -17.74
C ARG A 379 6.48 -9.12 -19.27
N LYS A 380 6.82 -10.30 -19.78
CA LYS A 380 6.87 -10.59 -21.21
C LYS A 380 5.50 -10.36 -21.87
N PHE A 381 4.43 -10.89 -21.28
CA PHE A 381 3.07 -10.69 -21.78
C PHE A 381 2.73 -9.19 -21.93
N ILE A 382 3.02 -8.37 -20.92
CA ILE A 382 2.75 -6.92 -20.98
C ILE A 382 3.61 -6.23 -22.06
N LEU A 383 4.87 -6.61 -22.22
CA LEU A 383 5.77 -6.08 -23.26
C LEU A 383 5.36 -6.47 -24.68
N GLU A 384 4.70 -7.61 -24.86
CA GLU A 384 4.22 -8.06 -26.17
C GLU A 384 2.92 -7.37 -26.60
N HIS A 385 2.17 -6.78 -25.64
CA HIS A 385 0.86 -6.17 -25.86
C HIS A 385 0.82 -4.69 -25.43
N LYS A 386 1.89 -3.93 -25.69
CA LYS A 386 2.06 -2.54 -25.22
C LYS A 386 0.93 -1.61 -25.67
N GLU A 387 0.34 -1.90 -26.82
CA GLU A 387 -0.76 -1.15 -27.42
C GLU A 387 -2.03 -1.15 -26.56
N LEU A 388 -2.18 -2.08 -25.62
CA LEU A 388 -3.26 -2.09 -24.62
C LEU A 388 -3.09 -1.02 -23.54
N TYR A 389 -1.88 -0.48 -23.36
CA TYR A 389 -1.55 0.50 -22.31
C TYR A 389 -0.91 1.76 -22.92
N PRO A 390 -1.62 2.44 -23.83
CA PRO A 390 -1.01 3.48 -24.65
C PRO A 390 -0.67 4.75 -23.86
N THR A 391 -1.34 5.02 -22.73
CA THR A 391 -0.99 6.15 -21.86
C THR A 391 0.21 5.77 -20.99
N PHE A 392 0.15 4.63 -20.31
CA PHE A 392 1.21 4.10 -19.47
C PHE A 392 2.55 4.02 -20.22
N PHE A 393 2.58 3.36 -21.38
CA PHE A 393 3.81 3.18 -22.16
C PHE A 393 4.36 4.48 -22.77
N TYR A 394 3.57 5.55 -22.83
CA TYR A 394 4.12 6.87 -23.17
C TYR A 394 5.05 7.37 -22.06
N TYR A 395 4.61 7.30 -20.79
CA TYR A 395 5.33 7.87 -19.65
C TYR A 395 6.41 6.96 -19.06
N VAL A 396 6.50 5.70 -19.49
CA VAL A 396 7.59 4.77 -19.12
C VAL A 396 8.57 4.52 -20.28
N ASP A 397 8.60 5.45 -21.24
CA ASP A 397 9.45 5.42 -22.44
C ASP A 397 9.43 4.08 -23.18
N LYS A 398 8.22 3.54 -23.41
CA LYS A 398 7.98 2.27 -24.11
C LYS A 398 8.72 1.07 -23.50
N SER A 399 9.22 1.18 -22.27
CA SER A 399 10.02 0.17 -21.58
C SER A 399 9.41 -0.20 -20.22
N LEU A 400 9.99 -1.20 -19.55
CA LEU A 400 9.66 -1.56 -18.17
C LEU A 400 10.93 -1.62 -17.30
N ASN A 401 11.97 -0.88 -17.68
CA ASN A 401 13.30 -0.92 -17.03
C ASN A 401 13.25 -0.40 -15.59
N THR A 402 12.30 0.49 -15.32
CA THR A 402 12.02 1.12 -14.02
C THR A 402 10.99 0.35 -13.18
N TYR A 403 10.50 -0.80 -13.67
CA TYR A 403 9.52 -1.62 -12.97
C TYR A 403 10.19 -2.82 -12.33
N PHE A 404 9.77 -3.13 -11.11
CA PHE A 404 10.23 -4.28 -10.35
C PHE A 404 9.36 -5.51 -10.64
N ASN A 405 9.96 -6.68 -10.49
CA ASN A 405 9.21 -7.88 -10.12
C ASN A 405 9.27 -8.02 -8.59
N THR A 406 8.13 -8.24 -7.95
CA THR A 406 8.03 -8.16 -6.50
C THR A 406 7.65 -9.51 -5.89
N VAL A 407 8.46 -9.95 -4.94
CA VAL A 407 8.13 -11.07 -4.05
C VAL A 407 7.66 -10.52 -2.72
N SER A 408 6.73 -11.21 -2.09
CA SER A 408 6.21 -10.90 -0.77
C SER A 408 6.07 -12.18 0.05
N LEU A 409 5.82 -12.05 1.34
CA LEU A 409 5.72 -13.16 2.29
C LEU A 409 4.47 -12.99 3.14
N GLY A 410 3.75 -14.08 3.38
CA GLY A 410 2.52 -14.11 4.17
C GLY A 410 2.66 -14.98 5.41
N GLY A 411 2.23 -14.43 6.55
CA GLY A 411 2.17 -15.10 7.84
C GLY A 411 3.51 -15.24 8.54
N GLY A 412 4.33 -14.19 8.60
CA GLY A 412 5.62 -14.27 9.29
C GLY A 412 5.49 -14.49 10.80
N HIS A 413 4.54 -13.84 11.46
CA HIS A 413 4.29 -14.07 12.90
C HIS A 413 3.76 -15.48 13.16
N GLU A 414 2.71 -15.87 12.44
CA GLU A 414 2.06 -17.19 12.58
C GLU A 414 3.01 -18.32 12.18
N GLY A 415 3.76 -18.13 11.10
CA GLY A 415 4.74 -19.08 10.61
C GLY A 415 5.84 -19.35 11.62
N LEU A 416 6.36 -18.31 12.31
CA LEU A 416 7.34 -18.50 13.38
C LEU A 416 6.76 -19.30 14.56
N ILE A 417 5.48 -19.09 14.91
CA ILE A 417 4.79 -19.91 15.93
C ILE A 417 4.71 -21.37 15.48
N ASN A 418 4.28 -21.60 14.24
CA ASN A 418 4.20 -22.93 13.67
C ASN A 418 5.57 -23.60 13.55
N PHE A 419 6.63 -22.83 13.30
CA PHE A 419 8.01 -23.30 13.27
C PHE A 419 8.50 -23.80 14.64
N GLY A 420 7.92 -23.31 15.74
CA GLY A 420 8.27 -23.68 17.11
C GLY A 420 8.55 -22.50 18.05
N ILE A 421 8.47 -21.26 17.57
CA ILE A 421 8.78 -20.06 18.35
C ILE A 421 7.50 -19.50 18.98
N LYS A 422 7.28 -19.77 20.27
CA LYS A 422 5.99 -19.50 20.96
C LYS A 422 5.45 -18.06 20.80
N GLU A 423 6.32 -17.05 20.81
CA GLU A 423 5.92 -15.63 20.68
C GLU A 423 6.03 -15.10 19.23
N GLY A 424 6.27 -15.98 18.26
CA GLY A 424 6.44 -15.62 16.86
C GLY A 424 7.50 -14.54 16.67
N VAL A 425 7.19 -13.50 15.88
CA VAL A 425 8.09 -12.36 15.63
C VAL A 425 8.32 -11.44 16.85
N MET A 426 7.59 -11.65 17.96
CA MET A 426 7.57 -10.73 19.11
C MET A 426 8.66 -11.01 20.16
N CYS A 427 9.61 -11.90 19.86
CA CYS A 427 10.76 -12.23 20.70
C CYS A 427 12.07 -12.26 19.89
N GLU A 428 13.22 -12.22 20.57
CA GLU A 428 14.55 -12.17 19.93
C GLU A 428 14.85 -13.41 19.06
N GLU A 429 14.43 -14.60 19.49
CA GLU A 429 14.60 -15.83 18.70
C GLU A 429 13.82 -15.77 17.39
N GLY A 430 12.58 -15.30 17.43
CA GLY A 430 11.76 -15.09 16.23
C GLY A 430 12.33 -14.03 15.31
N LEU A 431 12.85 -12.93 15.85
CA LEU A 431 13.52 -11.88 15.09
C LEU A 431 14.81 -12.37 14.41
N GLU A 432 15.58 -13.24 15.07
CA GLU A 432 16.76 -13.87 14.46
C GLU A 432 16.36 -14.72 13.24
N ILE A 433 15.36 -15.61 13.37
CA ILE A 433 14.90 -16.44 12.25
C ILE A 433 14.30 -15.58 11.13
N ALA A 434 13.48 -14.57 11.48
CA ALA A 434 12.93 -13.62 10.50
C ALA A 434 14.04 -12.93 9.69
N ARG A 435 15.11 -12.46 10.35
CA ARG A 435 16.27 -11.85 9.69
C ARG A 435 16.98 -12.83 8.76
N ARG A 436 17.16 -14.08 9.17
CA ARG A 436 17.79 -15.12 8.33
C ARG A 436 16.97 -15.43 7.08
N VAL A 437 15.66 -15.65 7.24
CA VAL A 437 14.75 -15.91 6.11
C VAL A 437 14.69 -14.72 5.17
N ALA A 438 14.53 -13.49 5.69
CA ALA A 438 14.46 -12.31 4.85
C ALA A 438 15.79 -12.00 4.13
N SER A 439 16.92 -12.24 4.79
CA SER A 439 18.26 -12.11 4.16
C SER A 439 18.44 -13.13 3.03
N HIS A 440 17.99 -14.37 3.24
CA HIS A 440 18.03 -15.42 2.22
C HIS A 440 17.21 -15.03 0.98
N ILE A 441 15.98 -14.54 1.18
CA ILE A 441 15.14 -14.05 0.07
C ILE A 441 15.86 -12.92 -0.68
N LEU A 442 16.40 -11.93 0.03
CA LEU A 442 17.10 -10.82 -0.62
C LEU A 442 18.32 -11.28 -1.43
N GLU A 443 19.06 -12.28 -0.97
CA GLU A 443 20.16 -12.87 -1.74
C GLU A 443 19.67 -13.50 -3.04
N ARG A 444 18.63 -14.34 -2.97
CA ARG A 444 18.01 -14.93 -4.17
C ARG A 444 17.51 -13.87 -5.16
N LEU A 445 16.88 -12.81 -4.65
CA LEU A 445 16.42 -11.70 -5.50
C LEU A 445 17.57 -10.93 -6.16
N ARG A 446 18.73 -10.81 -5.50
CA ARG A 446 19.95 -10.24 -6.12
C ARG A 446 20.43 -11.13 -7.27
N GLU A 447 20.51 -12.43 -7.07
CA GLU A 447 20.88 -13.37 -8.14
C GLU A 447 19.90 -13.29 -9.33
N PHE A 448 18.61 -13.16 -9.06
CA PHE A 448 17.59 -12.98 -10.11
C PHE A 448 17.80 -11.67 -10.86
N GLN A 449 18.10 -10.59 -10.16
CA GLN A 449 18.39 -9.29 -10.77
C GLN A 449 19.62 -9.31 -11.68
N GLU A 450 20.69 -9.98 -11.25
CA GLU A 450 21.89 -10.16 -12.06
C GLU A 450 21.63 -11.02 -13.31
N THR A 451 20.85 -12.09 -13.15
CA THR A 451 20.60 -13.04 -14.24
C THR A 451 19.57 -12.53 -15.25
N ASP A 452 18.49 -11.91 -14.77
CA ASP A 452 17.38 -11.44 -15.60
C ASP A 452 17.63 -10.07 -16.21
N GLY A 453 18.55 -9.28 -15.64
CA GLY A 453 18.76 -7.88 -16.05
C GLY A 453 17.55 -6.99 -15.76
N ILE A 454 16.78 -7.30 -14.72
CA ILE A 454 15.61 -6.52 -14.27
C ILE A 454 15.64 -6.33 -12.77
N ALA A 455 14.93 -5.32 -12.28
CA ALA A 455 14.87 -5.03 -10.85
C ALA A 455 13.96 -6.01 -10.09
N TRP A 456 14.43 -6.49 -8.93
CA TRP A 456 13.67 -7.34 -8.02
C TRP A 456 13.61 -6.74 -6.61
N ASN A 457 12.49 -6.90 -5.92
CA ASN A 457 12.37 -6.43 -4.54
C ASN A 457 11.48 -7.31 -3.65
N LEU A 458 11.64 -7.15 -2.33
CA LEU A 458 10.85 -7.82 -1.30
C LEU A 458 9.89 -6.82 -0.64
N GLU A 459 8.59 -7.05 -0.74
CA GLU A 459 7.56 -6.21 -0.13
C GLU A 459 6.83 -6.96 0.99
N TYR A 460 6.46 -6.27 2.08
CA TYR A 460 5.42 -6.75 3.00
C TYR A 460 4.06 -6.21 2.54
N ALA A 461 3.51 -6.81 1.48
CA ALA A 461 2.33 -6.32 0.77
C ALA A 461 1.09 -6.25 1.68
N PRO A 462 0.11 -5.36 1.44
CA PRO A 462 -1.06 -5.19 2.32
C PRO A 462 -1.92 -6.45 2.55
N MET A 463 -1.84 -7.41 1.62
CA MET A 463 -2.52 -8.71 1.66
C MET A 463 -4.04 -8.64 1.84
N GLU A 464 -4.72 -7.57 1.38
CA GLU A 464 -6.17 -7.31 1.61
C GLU A 464 -7.04 -8.56 1.49
N THR A 465 -6.93 -9.28 0.37
CA THR A 465 -7.59 -10.58 0.17
C THR A 465 -6.68 -11.76 0.51
N ALA A 466 -5.37 -11.63 0.26
CA ALA A 466 -4.40 -12.72 0.37
C ALA A 466 -4.31 -13.29 1.80
N ALA A 467 -4.42 -12.45 2.83
CA ALA A 467 -4.26 -12.88 4.22
C ALA A 467 -5.30 -13.90 4.65
N GLY A 468 -6.59 -13.61 4.43
CA GLY A 468 -7.66 -14.56 4.72
C GLY A 468 -7.69 -15.74 3.75
N TYR A 469 -7.31 -15.55 2.48
CA TYR A 469 -7.24 -16.63 1.50
C TYR A 469 -6.21 -17.69 1.89
N LEU A 470 -4.97 -17.27 2.17
CA LEU A 470 -3.88 -18.18 2.52
C LEU A 470 -4.15 -18.88 3.86
N ALA A 471 -4.67 -18.16 4.86
CA ALA A 471 -5.02 -18.75 6.15
C ALA A 471 -6.10 -19.85 6.02
N ARG A 472 -7.14 -19.64 5.20
CA ARG A 472 -8.14 -20.68 4.93
C ARG A 472 -7.54 -21.88 4.20
N LYS A 473 -6.68 -21.62 3.21
CA LYS A 473 -5.97 -22.69 2.48
C LYS A 473 -5.09 -23.52 3.40
N ASP A 474 -4.51 -22.93 4.44
CA ASP A 474 -3.72 -23.62 5.46
C ASP A 474 -4.57 -24.56 6.32
N LEU A 475 -5.76 -24.13 6.73
CA LEU A 475 -6.72 -24.99 7.43
C LEU A 475 -7.20 -26.14 6.54
N GLU A 476 -7.51 -25.85 5.27
CA GLU A 476 -7.85 -26.87 4.27
C GLU A 476 -6.72 -27.89 4.07
N PHE A 477 -5.47 -27.42 4.03
CA PHE A 477 -4.29 -28.27 3.90
C PHE A 477 -4.15 -29.25 5.07
N VAL A 478 -4.27 -28.77 6.32
CA VAL A 478 -4.19 -29.64 7.51
C VAL A 478 -5.33 -30.65 7.56
N ARG A 479 -6.55 -30.26 7.20
CA ARG A 479 -7.69 -31.18 7.08
C ARG A 479 -7.44 -32.28 6.04
N TRP A 480 -6.87 -31.91 4.89
CA TRP A 480 -6.45 -32.87 3.87
C TRP A 480 -5.38 -33.83 4.39
N LEU A 481 -4.38 -33.34 5.14
CA LEU A 481 -3.38 -34.22 5.77
C LEU A 481 -4.02 -35.25 6.70
N ARG A 482 -5.09 -34.86 7.41
CA ARG A 482 -5.87 -35.74 8.31
C ARG A 482 -6.79 -36.72 7.58
N GLY A 483 -6.81 -36.70 6.25
CA GLY A 483 -7.58 -37.62 5.42
C GLY A 483 -8.97 -37.12 5.01
N GLU A 484 -9.30 -35.86 5.28
CA GLU A 484 -10.53 -35.26 4.74
C GLU A 484 -10.41 -35.11 3.21
N LYS A 485 -11.34 -35.70 2.47
CA LYS A 485 -11.27 -35.77 0.99
C LYS A 485 -11.88 -34.57 0.27
N HIS A 486 -12.03 -33.44 0.94
CA HIS A 486 -12.69 -32.27 0.35
C HIS A 486 -11.85 -31.65 -0.77
N HIS A 487 -10.53 -31.52 -0.58
CA HIS A 487 -9.59 -30.93 -1.53
C HIS A 487 -8.32 -31.78 -1.66
N GLU A 488 -7.83 -32.01 -2.88
CA GLU A 488 -6.57 -32.70 -3.13
C GLU A 488 -5.45 -31.68 -3.38
N PHE A 489 -4.34 -31.84 -2.67
CA PHE A 489 -3.10 -31.08 -2.89
C PHE A 489 -2.10 -31.94 -3.65
N LYS A 490 -1.57 -31.41 -4.74
CA LYS A 490 -0.70 -32.13 -5.68
C LYS A 490 0.70 -31.57 -5.71
N MET A 491 0.86 -30.26 -5.53
CA MET A 491 2.18 -29.65 -5.53
C MET A 491 3.00 -30.14 -4.33
N PHE A 492 4.28 -30.41 -4.58
CA PHE A 492 5.25 -30.87 -3.57
C PHE A 492 4.86 -32.13 -2.79
N ARG A 493 4.02 -33.01 -3.37
CA ARG A 493 3.53 -34.24 -2.70
C ARG A 493 4.64 -35.09 -2.09
N ASP A 494 5.80 -35.19 -2.75
CA ASP A 494 6.94 -35.96 -2.24
C ASP A 494 7.58 -35.31 -1.00
N ILE A 495 7.73 -33.98 -0.99
CA ILE A 495 8.25 -33.23 0.15
C ILE A 495 7.28 -33.34 1.33
N VAL A 496 6.00 -33.11 1.06
CA VAL A 496 4.93 -33.18 2.05
C VAL A 496 4.88 -34.58 2.68
N SER A 497 4.87 -35.63 1.86
CA SER A 497 4.82 -37.02 2.34
C SER A 497 6.03 -37.37 3.21
N ARG A 498 7.24 -36.94 2.81
CA ARG A 498 8.47 -37.16 3.58
C ARG A 498 8.39 -36.49 4.95
N LYS A 499 7.97 -35.22 5.01
CA LYS A 499 7.87 -34.46 6.26
C LYS A 499 6.81 -35.01 7.21
N ILE A 500 5.65 -35.43 6.70
CA ILE A 500 4.59 -36.01 7.55
C ILE A 500 5.03 -37.36 8.14
N ASN A 501 5.82 -38.16 7.41
CA ASN A 501 6.36 -39.42 7.93
C ASN A 501 7.34 -39.22 9.10
N GLU A 502 7.90 -38.01 9.26
CA GLU A 502 8.75 -37.63 10.41
C GLU A 502 7.90 -37.26 11.64
N TRP A 503 6.58 -37.08 11.49
CA TRP A 503 5.70 -36.62 12.57
C TRP A 503 5.00 -37.79 13.27
N ASN A 504 4.94 -37.72 14.61
CA ASN A 504 4.17 -38.68 15.42
C ASN A 504 2.66 -38.55 15.19
N SER A 505 2.17 -37.32 14.98
CA SER A 505 0.80 -36.98 14.65
C SER A 505 0.78 -35.63 13.91
N ILE A 506 -0.30 -35.37 13.17
CA ILE A 506 -0.46 -34.11 12.41
C ILE A 506 -0.82 -32.98 13.40
N PRO A 507 0.09 -32.02 13.68
CA PRO A 507 -0.18 -30.95 14.63
C PRO A 507 -1.23 -29.98 14.08
N ASP A 508 -1.90 -29.24 14.96
CA ASP A 508 -2.72 -28.10 14.53
C ASP A 508 -1.83 -26.99 13.96
N ILE A 509 -2.35 -26.27 12.98
CA ILE A 509 -1.70 -25.07 12.43
C ILE A 509 -2.25 -23.83 13.11
N TYR A 510 -1.35 -22.95 13.54
CA TYR A 510 -1.71 -21.65 14.10
C TYR A 510 -2.01 -20.65 12.99
N VAL A 511 -3.09 -19.88 13.17
CA VAL A 511 -3.51 -18.73 12.37
C VAL A 511 -4.03 -17.65 13.32
N SER A 512 -3.92 -16.37 12.97
CA SER A 512 -4.44 -15.28 13.80
C SER A 512 -5.96 -15.14 13.68
N ALA A 513 -6.54 -14.41 14.64
CA ALA A 513 -7.98 -14.23 14.87
C ALA A 513 -8.69 -15.53 15.29
N SER A 514 -9.43 -16.20 14.39
CA SER A 514 -10.17 -17.44 14.72
C SER A 514 -10.15 -18.42 13.55
N GLU A 515 -10.45 -19.71 13.78
CA GLU A 515 -10.54 -20.70 12.70
C GLU A 515 -11.64 -20.37 11.67
N ASN A 516 -12.71 -19.71 12.12
CA ASN A 516 -13.82 -19.29 11.24
C ASN A 516 -13.47 -18.05 10.41
N ARG A 517 -12.60 -17.18 10.93
CA ARG A 517 -12.15 -15.96 10.25
C ARG A 517 -10.64 -15.81 10.33
N PRO A 518 -9.89 -16.76 9.74
CA PRO A 518 -8.46 -16.82 9.94
C PRO A 518 -7.79 -15.73 9.12
N ILE A 519 -6.70 -15.18 9.66
CA ILE A 519 -5.88 -14.20 8.97
C ILE A 519 -4.39 -14.45 9.22
N LEU A 520 -3.56 -14.01 8.28
CA LEU A 520 -2.11 -14.02 8.39
C LEU A 520 -1.56 -12.59 8.41
N THR A 521 -0.50 -12.39 9.18
CA THR A 521 0.32 -11.17 9.12
C THR A 521 0.96 -10.98 7.74
N SER A 522 1.30 -9.73 7.39
CA SER A 522 2.07 -9.45 6.17
C SER A 522 3.55 -9.43 6.47
N GLY A 523 4.32 -10.25 5.76
CA GLY A 523 5.75 -10.43 5.99
C GLY A 523 6.05 -10.70 7.46
N PHE A 524 7.12 -10.08 7.95
CA PHE A 524 7.47 -10.08 9.38
C PHE A 524 7.04 -8.78 10.09
N GLN A 525 5.85 -8.27 9.74
CA GLN A 525 5.22 -7.19 10.52
C GLN A 525 4.78 -7.71 11.89
N PRO A 526 4.77 -6.85 12.93
CA PRO A 526 4.13 -7.23 14.18
C PRO A 526 2.62 -7.48 13.94
N PRO A 527 2.01 -8.42 14.69
CA PRO A 527 0.58 -8.67 14.58
C PRO A 527 -0.21 -7.42 15.01
N PHE A 528 -1.27 -7.08 14.28
CA PHE A 528 -2.06 -5.88 14.56
C PHE A 528 -2.83 -5.94 15.89
N SER A 529 -2.91 -7.11 16.52
CA SER A 529 -3.46 -7.29 17.86
C SER A 529 -2.56 -6.78 18.99
N GLU A 530 -1.27 -6.56 18.72
CA GLU A 530 -0.36 -5.97 19.70
C GLU A 530 -0.67 -4.47 19.90
N ARG A 531 -0.65 -4.04 21.16
CA ARG A 531 -0.94 -2.66 21.58
C ARG A 531 0.30 -1.95 22.16
N ASP A 532 1.30 -2.69 22.63
CA ASP A 532 2.52 -2.13 23.18
C ASP A 532 3.36 -1.46 22.07
N ILE A 533 3.42 -0.13 22.12
CA ILE A 533 4.14 0.71 21.13
C ILE A 533 5.63 0.34 21.08
N SER A 534 6.26 0.10 22.23
CA SER A 534 7.68 -0.26 22.29
C SER A 534 7.93 -1.58 21.54
N ARG A 535 7.08 -2.58 21.73
CA ARG A 535 7.19 -3.86 21.01
C ARG A 535 6.93 -3.69 19.51
N LEU A 536 5.88 -2.97 19.12
CA LEU A 536 5.55 -2.69 17.72
C LEU A 536 6.70 -1.99 16.98
N VAL A 537 7.27 -0.95 17.60
CA VAL A 537 8.40 -0.17 17.09
C VAL A 537 9.66 -1.04 17.02
N TYR A 538 9.93 -1.84 18.06
CA TYR A 538 11.10 -2.69 18.11
C TYR A 538 11.11 -3.74 17.00
N VAL A 539 10.01 -4.47 16.81
CA VAL A 539 9.88 -5.43 15.70
C VAL A 539 10.04 -4.73 14.36
N SER A 540 9.36 -3.60 14.15
CA SER A 540 9.44 -2.85 12.90
C SER A 540 10.85 -2.34 12.58
N ALA A 541 11.60 -1.90 13.59
CA ALA A 541 12.99 -1.48 13.44
C ALA A 541 13.89 -2.64 12.93
N HIS A 542 13.63 -3.86 13.40
CA HIS A 542 14.34 -5.06 12.95
C HIS A 542 13.92 -5.53 11.56
N THR A 543 12.63 -5.46 11.22
CA THR A 543 12.11 -6.18 10.04
C THR A 543 11.83 -5.31 8.82
N GLN A 544 11.53 -4.01 8.97
CA GLN A 544 11.20 -3.15 7.82
C GLN A 544 12.37 -2.97 6.85
N ASN A 545 13.61 -3.01 7.34
CA ASN A 545 14.77 -2.76 6.50
C ASN A 545 14.99 -3.84 5.43
N TYR A 546 14.54 -5.06 5.69
CA TYR A 546 14.55 -6.18 4.72
C TYR A 546 13.46 -6.07 3.65
N ALA A 547 12.37 -5.35 3.90
CA ALA A 547 11.35 -5.11 2.89
C ALA A 547 11.81 -3.99 1.95
N THR A 548 12.70 -4.31 1.00
CA THR A 548 13.26 -3.35 0.03
C THR A 548 12.21 -2.74 -0.89
N GLY A 549 11.11 -3.45 -1.13
CA GLY A 549 9.92 -2.97 -1.83
C GLY A 549 8.90 -2.28 -0.92
N GLY A 550 9.17 -2.19 0.39
CA GLY A 550 8.39 -1.41 1.35
C GLY A 550 7.62 -2.21 2.38
N SER A 551 7.42 -1.58 3.54
CA SER A 551 6.66 -2.06 4.69
C SER A 551 6.16 -0.84 5.47
N VAL A 552 5.24 -1.04 6.42
CA VAL A 552 4.69 0.05 7.24
C VAL A 552 4.43 -0.41 8.66
N LEU A 553 4.70 0.48 9.61
CA LEU A 553 4.26 0.36 11.00
C LEU A 553 2.91 1.07 11.17
N HIS A 554 1.89 0.34 11.60
CA HIS A 554 0.59 0.91 11.91
C HIS A 554 0.45 1.19 13.41
N LEU A 555 0.09 2.42 13.77
CA LEU A 555 -0.32 2.80 15.11
C LEU A 555 -1.79 3.24 15.05
N PHE A 556 -2.70 2.42 15.59
CA PHE A 556 -4.14 2.67 15.56
C PHE A 556 -4.59 3.42 16.81
N LEU A 557 -5.03 4.67 16.65
CA LEU A 557 -5.50 5.50 17.76
C LEU A 557 -6.99 5.30 18.03
N GLY A 558 -7.34 5.10 19.29
CA GLY A 558 -8.72 4.99 19.78
C GLY A 558 -9.38 6.32 20.13
N GLU A 559 -8.61 7.39 20.28
CA GLU A 559 -9.11 8.69 20.72
C GLU A 559 -8.31 9.85 20.12
N LYS A 560 -8.87 11.08 20.20
CA LYS A 560 -8.18 12.28 19.69
C LYS A 560 -6.95 12.56 20.54
N MET A 561 -5.83 12.81 19.87
CA MET A 561 -4.58 13.20 20.52
C MET A 561 -4.21 14.64 20.18
N ASP A 562 -3.59 15.32 21.14
CA ASP A 562 -3.03 16.65 20.93
C ASP A 562 -1.91 16.60 19.88
N PRO A 563 -1.84 17.56 18.92
CA PRO A 563 -0.80 17.62 17.90
C PRO A 563 0.63 17.57 18.47
N LEU A 564 0.87 18.19 19.63
CA LEU A 564 2.19 18.17 20.29
C LEU A 564 2.56 16.77 20.77
N VAL A 565 1.58 15.99 21.23
CA VAL A 565 1.81 14.59 21.65
C VAL A 565 2.11 13.72 20.43
N LYS A 566 1.36 13.89 19.32
CA LYS A 566 1.66 13.21 18.05
C LYS A 566 3.07 13.56 17.55
N LYS A 567 3.44 14.85 17.58
CA LYS A 567 4.75 15.35 17.22
C LYS A 567 5.86 14.68 18.05
N LYS A 568 5.71 14.65 19.38
CA LYS A 568 6.65 13.97 20.29
C LYS A 568 6.76 12.48 19.98
N LEU A 569 5.64 11.78 19.76
CA LEU A 569 5.63 10.36 19.39
C LEU A 569 6.43 10.10 18.11
N ILE A 570 6.17 10.87 17.04
CA ILE A 570 6.88 10.73 15.76
C ILE A 570 8.39 10.97 15.96
N LYS A 571 8.77 12.04 16.68
CA LYS A 571 10.18 12.32 16.98
C LYS A 571 10.82 11.19 17.76
N SER A 572 10.20 10.72 18.84
CA SER A 572 10.76 9.67 19.69
C SER A 572 10.94 8.34 18.94
N ILE A 573 10.05 8.00 18.01
CA ILE A 573 10.23 6.81 17.16
C ILE A 573 11.35 7.05 16.14
N PHE A 574 11.25 8.08 15.30
CA PHE A 574 12.13 8.24 14.15
C PHE A 574 13.56 8.64 14.52
N PHE A 575 13.80 9.36 15.62
CA PHE A 575 15.17 9.69 16.04
C PHE A 575 15.92 8.51 16.68
N ASN A 576 15.21 7.51 17.20
CA ASN A 576 15.79 6.43 18.00
C ASN A 576 15.75 5.06 17.34
N TYR A 577 14.87 4.85 16.36
CA TYR A 577 14.64 3.55 15.71
C TYR A 577 14.70 3.67 14.18
N PRO A 578 15.36 2.73 13.47
CA PRO A 578 15.43 2.69 12.01
C PRO A 578 14.13 2.18 11.37
N VAL A 579 12.99 2.69 11.84
CA VAL A 579 11.68 2.51 11.22
C VAL A 579 11.63 3.40 9.98
N LYS A 580 11.41 2.82 8.80
CA LYS A 580 11.39 3.53 7.51
C LYS A 580 10.09 4.28 7.28
N TYR A 581 8.98 3.65 7.66
CA TYR A 581 7.65 4.13 7.29
C TYR A 581 6.62 3.77 8.36
N MET A 582 5.82 4.74 8.76
CA MET A 582 4.75 4.53 9.73
C MET A 582 3.50 5.35 9.42
N THR A 583 2.39 4.96 9.99
CA THR A 583 1.16 5.74 10.00
C THR A 583 0.57 5.80 11.40
N ILE A 584 0.02 6.96 11.73
CA ILE A 584 -0.84 7.16 12.88
C ILE A 584 -2.27 7.23 12.33
N THR A 585 -3.05 6.19 12.57
CA THR A 585 -4.40 6.03 12.02
C THR A 585 -5.43 6.29 13.12
N PRO A 586 -6.24 7.35 13.03
CA PRO A 586 -7.38 7.53 13.92
C PRO A 586 -8.51 6.55 13.57
N THR A 587 -9.26 6.13 14.59
CA THR A 587 -10.62 5.63 14.38
C THR A 587 -11.55 6.83 14.29
N LEU A 588 -12.44 6.89 13.30
CA LEU A 588 -13.47 7.94 13.23
C LEU A 588 -14.86 7.35 13.30
N THR A 589 -15.77 8.11 13.90
CA THR A 589 -17.20 7.86 13.82
C THR A 589 -17.90 9.06 13.21
N MET A 590 -18.79 8.82 12.26
CA MET A 590 -19.69 9.82 11.72
C MET A 590 -21.14 9.47 12.06
N CYS A 591 -21.91 10.42 12.57
CA CYS A 591 -23.34 10.24 12.78
C CYS A 591 -24.10 10.60 11.51
N ASN A 592 -24.82 9.64 10.94
CA ASN A 592 -25.61 9.84 9.73
C ASN A 592 -26.89 10.66 10.00
N SER A 593 -27.31 10.81 11.26
CA SER A 593 -28.50 11.60 11.62
C SER A 593 -28.22 13.11 11.79
N CYS A 594 -27.06 13.49 12.33
CA CYS A 594 -26.73 14.90 12.61
C CYS A 594 -25.47 15.41 11.90
N GLY A 595 -24.79 14.56 11.13
CA GLY A 595 -23.60 14.92 10.34
C GLY A 595 -22.32 15.17 11.16
N LYS A 596 -22.36 15.02 12.49
CA LYS A 596 -21.18 15.25 13.34
C LYS A 596 -20.17 14.11 13.25
N ARG A 597 -18.89 14.48 13.28
CA ARG A 597 -17.73 13.59 13.31
C ARG A 597 -17.11 13.55 14.70
N PHE A 598 -16.65 12.36 15.09
CA PHE A 598 -15.99 12.10 16.36
C PHE A 598 -14.75 11.25 16.11
N VAL A 599 -13.67 11.50 16.85
CA VAL A 599 -12.54 10.57 16.91
C VAL A 599 -12.84 9.51 17.96
N GLY A 600 -12.52 8.26 17.62
CA GLY A 600 -12.85 7.05 18.37
C GLY A 600 -14.07 6.32 17.83
N GLU A 601 -14.28 5.10 18.35
CA GLU A 601 -15.45 4.27 18.06
C GLU A 601 -16.62 4.70 18.96
N HIS A 602 -17.67 5.27 18.37
CA HIS A 602 -18.88 5.68 19.07
C HIS A 602 -20.10 5.01 18.44
N LEU A 603 -20.55 3.88 19.01
CA LEU A 603 -21.72 3.18 18.45
C LEU A 603 -23.02 4.00 18.57
N ILE A 604 -23.09 4.87 19.58
CA ILE A 604 -24.16 5.84 19.79
C ILE A 604 -23.56 7.24 19.67
N CYS A 605 -24.18 8.11 18.88
CA CYS A 605 -23.72 9.47 18.66
C CYS A 605 -23.66 10.27 19.99
N PRO A 606 -22.49 10.79 20.39
CA PRO A 606 -22.36 11.59 21.62
C PRO A 606 -23.16 12.90 21.62
N SER A 607 -23.58 13.40 20.46
CA SER A 607 -24.28 14.68 20.36
C SER A 607 -25.80 14.58 20.22
N CYS A 608 -26.33 13.53 19.58
CA CYS A 608 -27.78 13.41 19.32
C CYS A 608 -28.34 12.04 19.69
N HIS A 609 -27.52 11.16 20.28
CA HIS A 609 -27.90 9.82 20.77
C HIS A 609 -28.49 8.87 19.72
N SER A 610 -28.34 9.17 18.44
CA SER A 610 -28.69 8.25 17.35
C SER A 610 -27.73 7.05 17.34
N ASP A 611 -28.25 5.85 17.10
CA ASP A 611 -27.48 4.64 16.83
C ASP A 611 -27.06 4.54 15.34
N ASP A 612 -27.51 5.50 14.51
CA ASP A 612 -27.15 5.60 13.11
C ASP A 612 -25.77 6.22 12.92
N THR A 613 -24.76 5.45 13.32
CA THR A 613 -23.35 5.81 13.24
C THR A 613 -22.61 4.93 12.22
N THR A 614 -21.62 5.51 11.56
CA THR A 614 -20.72 4.81 10.65
C THR A 614 -19.31 4.92 11.20
N VAL A 615 -18.66 3.78 11.44
CA VAL A 615 -17.27 3.72 11.90
C VAL A 615 -16.34 3.64 10.70
N TYR A 616 -15.28 4.44 10.69
CA TYR A 616 -14.24 4.49 9.66
C TYR A 616 -12.88 4.18 10.26
N SER A 617 -12.07 3.43 9.52
CA SER A 617 -10.67 3.20 9.87
C SER A 617 -9.84 2.79 8.64
N ARG A 618 -8.52 2.72 8.82
CA ARG A 618 -7.58 2.17 7.85
C ARG A 618 -7.36 0.69 8.16
N VAL A 619 -8.01 -0.21 7.41
CA VAL A 619 -7.79 -1.65 7.63
C VAL A 619 -6.40 -2.04 7.09
N VAL A 620 -6.17 -1.98 5.79
CA VAL A 620 -4.92 -2.50 5.19
C VAL A 620 -3.98 -1.44 4.62
N GLY A 621 -4.46 -0.21 4.50
CA GLY A 621 -3.65 0.88 3.94
C GLY A 621 -4.39 2.04 3.30
N TYR A 622 -5.73 2.10 3.36
CA TYR A 622 -6.51 3.28 2.98
C TYR A 622 -7.75 3.39 3.87
N PHE A 623 -8.27 4.61 4.02
CA PHE A 623 -9.31 4.94 4.99
C PHE A 623 -10.72 4.78 4.38
N ARG A 624 -11.52 3.87 4.95
CA ARG A 624 -12.89 3.58 4.47
C ARG A 624 -13.82 3.28 5.65
N PRO A 625 -15.14 3.39 5.44
CA PRO A 625 -16.08 2.91 6.43
C PRO A 625 -15.88 1.41 6.66
N ILE A 626 -15.97 0.98 7.91
CA ILE A 626 -15.92 -0.42 8.36
C ILE A 626 -17.32 -1.01 8.22
N ALA A 627 -18.25 -0.42 8.95
CA ALA A 627 -19.66 -0.77 8.97
C ALA A 627 -20.50 0.39 9.55
N ARG A 628 -21.80 0.39 9.22
CA ARG A 628 -22.82 1.32 9.71
C ARG A 628 -23.80 0.58 10.63
N ARG A 629 -24.24 1.25 11.70
CA ARG A 629 -25.17 0.74 12.72
C ARG A 629 -24.74 -0.63 13.25
N ILE A 630 -23.63 -0.66 13.98
CA ILE A 630 -23.07 -1.91 14.51
C ILE A 630 -24.07 -2.58 15.46
N LYS A 631 -24.45 -3.82 15.17
CA LYS A 631 -25.43 -4.60 15.95
C LYS A 631 -24.79 -5.73 16.75
N ARG A 632 -23.70 -6.30 16.25
CA ARG A 632 -22.99 -7.40 16.92
C ARG A 632 -21.49 -7.16 16.90
N ARG A 633 -20.86 -7.33 18.06
CA ARG A 633 -19.41 -7.24 18.25
C ARG A 633 -18.97 -8.36 19.19
N ASP A 634 -18.02 -9.17 18.75
CA ASP A 634 -17.42 -10.25 19.54
C ASP A 634 -15.95 -10.40 19.15
N LEU A 635 -15.04 -10.09 20.09
CA LEU A 635 -13.61 -10.10 19.80
C LEU A 635 -13.06 -11.52 19.66
N SER A 636 -13.55 -12.49 20.44
CA SER A 636 -13.02 -13.87 20.39
C SER A 636 -13.39 -14.58 19.10
N GLU A 637 -14.53 -14.23 18.51
CA GLU A 637 -15.00 -14.81 17.26
C GLU A 637 -14.67 -13.94 16.03
N GLY A 638 -14.02 -12.80 16.22
CA GLY A 638 -13.72 -11.84 15.15
C GLY A 638 -14.97 -11.22 14.52
N ILE A 639 -16.07 -11.09 15.27
CA ILE A 639 -17.35 -10.55 14.78
C ILE A 639 -17.38 -9.04 14.94
N TYR A 640 -17.67 -8.35 13.83
CA TYR A 640 -17.96 -6.92 13.81
C TYR A 640 -18.95 -6.65 12.67
N ASP A 641 -20.25 -6.73 13.00
CA ASP A 641 -21.33 -6.70 12.02
C ASP A 641 -22.32 -5.57 12.32
N GLY A 642 -22.53 -4.73 11.30
CA GLY A 642 -23.58 -3.72 11.27
C GLY A 642 -24.71 -4.05 10.30
N GLU A 643 -25.68 -3.14 10.19
CA GLU A 643 -26.74 -3.21 9.17
C GLU A 643 -26.15 -3.10 7.75
N GLU A 644 -25.08 -2.31 7.59
CA GLU A 644 -24.32 -2.23 6.34
C GLU A 644 -22.83 -2.49 6.63
N ASN A 645 -22.26 -3.51 6.00
CA ASN A 645 -20.84 -3.86 6.12
C ASN A 645 -20.13 -3.52 4.80
N ILE A 646 -18.98 -2.84 4.89
CA ILE A 646 -18.23 -2.39 3.71
C ILE A 646 -17.05 -3.31 3.40
N TRP A 647 -16.30 -3.70 4.43
CA TRP A 647 -15.17 -4.61 4.28
C TRP A 647 -15.61 -6.05 4.25
N GLN A 648 -14.80 -6.93 3.65
CA GLN A 648 -14.97 -8.38 3.75
C GLN A 648 -14.93 -8.86 5.21
N ASP A 649 -15.55 -10.01 5.47
CA ASP A 649 -15.69 -10.60 6.81
C ASP A 649 -14.34 -10.80 7.53
N SER A 650 -13.35 -11.40 6.85
CA SER A 650 -11.99 -11.56 7.41
C SER A 650 -11.29 -10.23 7.77
N ARG A 651 -11.65 -9.13 7.10
CA ARG A 651 -11.09 -7.80 7.37
C ARG A 651 -11.80 -7.06 8.49
N ARG A 652 -13.08 -7.37 8.71
CA ARG A 652 -13.78 -6.96 9.93
C ARG A 652 -13.24 -7.74 11.16
N ALA A 653 -12.87 -9.01 10.98
CA ALA A 653 -12.17 -9.79 12.02
C ALA A 653 -10.77 -9.23 12.35
N ASP A 654 -9.99 -8.87 11.33
CA ASP A 654 -8.73 -8.16 11.51
C ASP A 654 -8.93 -6.84 12.26
N TRP A 655 -9.97 -6.07 11.93
CA TRP A 655 -10.30 -4.81 12.61
C TRP A 655 -10.63 -5.00 14.09
N VAL A 656 -11.51 -5.95 14.43
CA VAL A 656 -12.00 -6.09 15.80
C VAL A 656 -10.95 -6.65 16.77
N THR A 657 -9.91 -7.29 16.23
CA THR A 657 -8.83 -7.89 17.01
C THR A 657 -7.63 -6.94 17.22
N ARG A 658 -7.70 -5.69 16.77
CA ARG A 658 -6.56 -4.75 16.83
C ARG A 658 -6.25 -4.24 18.23
N GLY A 659 -4.95 -4.05 18.46
CA GLY A 659 -4.43 -3.24 19.55
C GLY A 659 -4.72 -1.77 19.30
N ILE A 660 -5.82 -1.27 19.86
CA ILE A 660 -6.17 0.16 19.83
C ILE A 660 -5.36 0.90 20.90
N ILE A 661 -4.54 1.85 20.46
CA ILE A 661 -3.67 2.69 21.29
C ILE A 661 -4.48 3.86 21.82
N GLY A 662 -4.47 4.02 23.15
CA GLY A 662 -5.01 5.17 23.86
C GLY A 662 -3.92 6.15 24.28
N LYS A 663 -4.34 7.27 24.86
CA LYS A 663 -3.47 8.33 25.35
C LYS A 663 -2.49 7.82 26.41
N GLU A 664 -2.94 6.98 27.33
CA GLU A 664 -2.11 6.39 28.38
C GLU A 664 -0.96 5.55 27.83
N ASP A 665 -1.20 4.79 26.74
CA ASP A 665 -0.15 3.98 26.11
C ASP A 665 0.93 4.86 25.50
N VAL A 666 0.53 5.95 24.82
CA VAL A 666 1.47 6.92 24.24
C VAL A 666 2.23 7.66 25.31
N GLU A 667 1.55 8.14 26.36
CA GLU A 667 2.22 8.78 27.49
C GLU A 667 3.19 7.81 28.17
N SER A 668 2.83 6.54 28.29
CA SER A 668 3.72 5.51 28.83
C SER A 668 4.96 5.30 27.97
N TYR A 669 4.81 5.16 26.65
CA TYR A 669 5.92 5.08 25.71
C TYR A 669 6.82 6.32 25.76
N LEU A 670 6.21 7.50 25.87
CA LEU A 670 6.95 8.76 25.91
C LEU A 670 7.71 8.99 27.21
N ARG A 671 7.41 8.29 28.32
CA ARG A 671 8.19 8.40 29.57
C ARG A 671 9.62 7.88 29.43
N ASP A 672 9.89 7.08 28.41
CA ASP A 672 11.22 6.51 28.13
C ASP A 672 12.15 7.47 27.36
N PHE A 673 11.67 8.68 27.01
CA PHE A 673 12.38 9.71 26.22
C PHE A 673 12.29 11.08 26.86
#